data_AF-A0A5C6NPZ5-F1
#
_entry.id   AF-A0A5C6NPZ5-F1
#
_cell.length_a   1.000
_cell.length_b   1.000
_cell.length_c   1.000
_cell.angle_alpha   90.00
_cell.angle_beta   90.00
_cell.angle_gamma   90.00
#
_symmetry.space_group_name_H-M   'P 1'
#
loop_
_entity.id
_entity.type
_entity.pdbx_description
1 polymer ?
#
loop_
_entity_poly.entity_id
_entity_poly.type
_entity_poly.pdbx_seq_one_letter_code
_entity_poly.pdbx_strand_id
1 'polypeptide(L)'
;MQKRYDRPTEMVTLLEKVDVMVQENNPSCYTRPKCEGAHEEDKIKSSEFQGNQQGISSLTPSEKEYFLKWTQLFIDDLTTENKQPLTGQTDWSQYPELAAELMISGHPIELMDGDAGIQSSGKSTMLNAMFGLQFAVSVGRCTKGAFMQLLKVSDELRDLLKFDYVLVVDTEGLRALELAGDSTLHRDNELATFVVGLGNMTLINVFGENPSEMQDVLQIVVQAFMRMKVVKLSPSCVFVHQNVADVAAAEKSMEGRRRLQEKLDKMVQLAAEEEVYDAQSFSRVISFNVQEDVKYFAQLWEGSPPMAPPNPGYSESIQDLKNFIISKASQSTGITLSQFKSKVQDLWNALLNENFVFSFKNTYEISVYRRLEVAYGNWTWTLRNKMLAVENQLYVKIENGTVDKISHHDLHNQLNEACEKITKSMTDYFDKDGDSEVLAQWRSRFETKIKEFLDGMVEQVAKKLNAVIQQKEACKKLDERKTELEKNCYRRAKSSLLKSWLEDSHKKFKHNNDVSIYADSKKSQFFKAFKAFCKDSSSSVVFGGLICDQLKDSTIEASCIDSATNLADEMRCNHPVFNGNRTNLEKHMLKLLAENEDFVGFMTYIDTPKKYMETFIRKEVKKYIKDNRDKVQNIARRNVENITELLIKALHDATKAVKTQRGNIEMWVKEFSRLTQHKVKLSISCEGFSDIDNFDFLEEQIETGLTSNKEMMGDLSPDEIKKYRLQPDQILIDQLCNCCWVTCPFCSAVCTNTVKDHSPDKHSAPFHRPNGVNGRKYRGTNNFVVESCTTLVASDRAFYPHHDSDVTIPYKQYQTAGERHASWEITSDGSLLPFWKWFTYRFQKELEKRFDLCFTEKGEIPNNWGEIKKEDAIKSLDEL
;
A
#
# COMPACT_ATOMS: atom_id res chain seq x y z
N MET A 1 55.79 16.10 -26.32
CA MET A 1 55.22 14.73 -26.25
C MET A 1 54.32 14.69 -25.01
N GLN A 2 53.09 14.17 -24.98
CA GLN A 2 52.25 13.62 -26.06
C GLN A 2 50.77 13.51 -25.57
N LYS A 3 49.83 14.23 -26.22
CA LYS A 3 48.35 14.02 -26.34
C LYS A 3 47.51 13.63 -25.08
N ARG A 4 46.53 14.47 -24.69
CA ARG A 4 45.03 14.33 -24.89
C ARG A 4 44.38 13.24 -24.01
N TYR A 5 43.17 13.31 -23.42
CA TYR A 5 42.01 14.22 -23.30
C TYR A 5 41.14 13.63 -22.12
N ASP A 6 40.20 14.25 -21.40
CA ASP A 6 39.70 15.64 -21.27
C ASP A 6 38.90 15.83 -19.93
N ARG A 7 38.12 16.92 -19.81
CA ARG A 7 37.11 17.27 -18.76
C ARG A 7 35.74 17.55 -19.46
N PRO A 8 34.58 17.92 -18.82
CA PRO A 8 34.31 18.50 -17.49
C PRO A 8 33.23 17.73 -16.66
N THR A 9 32.85 18.05 -15.41
CA THR A 9 32.77 19.31 -14.62
C THR A 9 31.56 20.21 -14.93
N GLU A 10 30.35 19.65 -14.96
CA GLU A 10 29.07 20.41 -15.05
C GLU A 10 28.01 20.03 -13.98
N MET A 11 28.32 19.17 -13.00
CA MET A 11 27.34 18.70 -12.00
C MET A 11 27.26 19.52 -10.69
N VAL A 12 28.14 20.50 -10.47
CA VAL A 12 28.17 21.28 -9.21
C VAL A 12 27.43 22.61 -9.35
N THR A 13 27.49 23.26 -10.51
CA THR A 13 26.81 24.55 -10.78
C THR A 13 25.29 24.43 -11.00
N LEU A 14 24.75 23.20 -10.96
CA LEU A 14 23.32 22.91 -11.07
C LEU A 14 22.63 22.70 -9.71
N LEU A 15 23.37 22.49 -8.63
CA LEU A 15 22.81 22.30 -7.29
C LEU A 15 22.70 23.62 -6.51
N GLU A 16 23.64 24.56 -6.72
CA GLU A 16 23.61 25.91 -6.11
C GLU A 16 22.55 26.87 -6.72
N LYS A 17 21.69 26.37 -7.62
CA LYS A 17 20.53 27.11 -8.16
C LYS A 17 19.16 26.52 -7.75
N VAL A 18 19.13 25.44 -6.98
CA VAL A 18 17.89 24.81 -6.52
C VAL A 18 17.47 25.31 -5.12
N ASP A 19 18.43 25.71 -4.27
CA ASP A 19 18.18 26.23 -2.91
C ASP A 19 17.61 27.66 -2.84
N VAL A 20 17.35 28.32 -3.98
CA VAL A 20 16.86 29.72 -4.05
C VAL A 20 15.46 29.83 -4.69
N MET A 21 14.79 28.71 -5.01
CA MET A 21 13.44 28.73 -5.63
C MET A 21 12.39 27.83 -4.96
N VAL A 22 12.66 27.34 -3.74
CA VAL A 22 11.63 26.70 -2.87
C VAL A 22 11.60 27.33 -1.47
N GLN A 23 11.87 28.63 -1.40
CA GLN A 23 11.43 29.46 -0.28
C GLN A 23 10.44 30.51 -0.80
N GLU A 24 9.33 30.63 -0.09
CA GLU A 24 8.31 31.68 -0.20
C GLU A 24 7.46 31.69 -1.50
N ASN A 25 6.37 30.92 -1.46
CA ASN A 25 5.17 31.19 -2.27
C ASN A 25 3.90 30.99 -1.42
N ASN A 26 3.46 32.06 -0.77
CA ASN A 26 2.04 32.33 -0.47
C ASN A 26 1.85 33.87 -0.45
N PRO A 27 0.65 34.43 -0.65
CA PRO A 27 0.45 35.28 -1.82
C PRO A 27 -0.08 36.66 -1.42
N SER A 28 -0.51 37.44 -2.43
CA SER A 28 -1.01 38.82 -2.32
C SER A 28 0.10 39.83 -1.91
N CYS A 29 0.33 40.91 -2.63
CA CYS A 29 -0.65 41.97 -2.82
C CYS A 29 -0.27 42.92 -3.97
N TYR A 30 -1.30 43.39 -4.68
CA TYR A 30 -1.46 44.74 -5.23
C TYR A 30 -0.29 45.47 -5.95
N THR A 31 -0.56 45.71 -7.24
CA THR A 31 -0.30 46.98 -7.98
C THR A 31 1.13 47.44 -8.27
N ARG A 32 1.45 47.48 -9.58
CA ARG A 32 2.28 48.45 -10.33
C ARG A 32 3.01 49.54 -9.51
N PRO A 33 4.30 49.78 -9.82
CA PRO A 33 4.55 50.86 -10.79
C PRO A 33 5.67 50.63 -11.84
N LYS A 34 5.40 51.23 -13.01
CA LYS A 34 6.31 51.93 -13.96
C LYS A 34 7.76 51.46 -14.18
N CYS A 35 8.06 51.21 -15.46
CA CYS A 35 9.41 51.20 -16.02
C CYS A 35 10.01 52.62 -16.12
N GLU A 36 11.33 52.74 -15.92
CA GLU A 36 12.16 53.84 -16.45
C GLU A 36 13.53 53.28 -16.92
N GLY A 37 14.09 53.82 -18.01
CA GLY A 37 15.49 53.67 -18.50
C GLY A 37 16.07 52.24 -18.64
N ALA A 38 16.05 51.56 -19.81
CA ALA A 38 16.89 51.82 -20.99
C ALA A 38 18.42 51.80 -20.67
N HIS A 39 19.25 50.91 -21.23
CA HIS A 39 19.54 50.82 -22.67
C HIS A 39 20.21 49.48 -23.11
N GLU A 40 19.98 49.14 -24.38
CA GLU A 40 20.88 48.42 -25.30
C GLU A 40 21.43 47.01 -24.94
N GLU A 41 20.65 45.97 -25.28
CA GLU A 41 21.22 44.80 -25.98
C GLU A 41 20.20 44.13 -26.93
N ASP A 42 19.58 44.95 -27.79
CA ASP A 42 18.52 44.52 -28.72
C ASP A 42 19.04 44.54 -30.18
N LYS A 43 19.28 43.36 -30.78
CA LYS A 43 19.43 43.24 -32.26
C LYS A 43 19.36 41.85 -32.91
N ILE A 44 19.29 40.73 -32.17
CA ILE A 44 19.23 39.39 -32.79
C ILE A 44 18.16 38.48 -32.14
N LYS A 45 16.94 38.99 -31.90
CA LYS A 45 15.73 38.17 -31.60
C LYS A 45 14.39 38.71 -32.12
N SER A 46 14.34 39.75 -32.97
CA SER A 46 13.06 40.31 -33.46
C SER A 46 12.51 39.70 -34.75
N SER A 47 13.35 39.05 -35.59
CA SER A 47 12.94 38.58 -36.92
C SER A 47 12.04 37.34 -36.91
N GLU A 48 12.33 36.34 -36.08
CA GLU A 48 11.54 35.10 -36.03
C GLU A 48 10.17 35.29 -35.35
N PHE A 49 10.05 36.23 -34.40
CA PHE A 49 8.76 36.52 -33.75
C PHE A 49 7.83 37.39 -34.62
N GLN A 50 8.37 38.23 -35.52
CA GLN A 50 7.56 39.00 -36.46
C GLN A 50 6.96 38.14 -37.59
N GLY A 51 7.65 37.08 -38.02
CA GLY A 51 7.14 36.16 -39.05
C GLY A 51 5.84 35.46 -38.64
N ASN A 52 5.78 34.95 -37.39
CA ASN A 52 4.57 34.29 -36.89
C ASN A 52 3.39 35.26 -36.65
N GLN A 53 3.67 36.54 -36.34
CA GLN A 53 2.60 37.55 -36.25
C GLN A 53 2.04 37.94 -37.63
N GLN A 54 2.85 37.98 -38.70
CA GLN A 54 2.36 38.24 -40.05
C GLN A 54 1.47 37.11 -40.58
N GLY A 55 1.85 35.84 -40.36
CA GLY A 55 1.02 34.69 -40.77
C GLY A 55 -0.36 34.70 -40.09
N ILE A 56 -0.40 34.82 -38.76
CA ILE A 56 -1.67 34.81 -38.01
C ILE A 56 -2.51 36.06 -38.29
N SER A 57 -1.90 37.22 -38.54
CA SER A 57 -2.67 38.43 -38.89
C SER A 57 -3.28 38.39 -40.29
N SER A 58 -2.68 37.66 -41.25
CA SER A 58 -3.21 37.49 -42.61
C SER A 58 -4.47 36.62 -42.74
N LEU A 59 -4.78 35.80 -41.72
CA LEU A 59 -5.96 34.95 -41.71
C LEU A 59 -7.26 35.79 -41.73
N THR A 60 -8.27 35.36 -42.48
CA THR A 60 -9.62 35.94 -42.42
C THR A 60 -10.24 35.75 -41.02
N PRO A 61 -11.29 36.51 -40.65
CA PRO A 61 -11.96 36.33 -39.36
C PRO A 61 -12.40 34.89 -39.08
N SER A 62 -12.94 34.21 -40.09
CA SER A 62 -13.35 32.80 -40.01
C SER A 62 -12.15 31.87 -39.82
N GLU A 63 -11.06 32.04 -40.57
CA GLU A 63 -9.83 31.24 -40.37
C GLU A 63 -9.21 31.46 -39.00
N LYS A 64 -9.29 32.67 -38.43
CA LYS A 64 -8.87 32.95 -37.04
C LYS A 64 -9.74 32.24 -36.02
N GLU A 65 -11.06 32.27 -36.19
CA GLU A 65 -12.01 31.56 -35.34
C GLU A 65 -11.78 30.04 -35.38
N TYR A 66 -11.58 29.45 -36.56
CA TYR A 66 -11.23 28.04 -36.71
C TYR A 66 -9.85 27.69 -36.12
N PHE A 67 -8.84 28.53 -36.33
CA PHE A 67 -7.51 28.33 -35.74
C PHE A 67 -7.56 28.32 -34.20
N LEU A 68 -8.32 29.24 -33.61
CA LEU A 68 -8.54 29.29 -32.16
C LEU A 68 -9.33 28.05 -31.67
N LYS A 69 -10.41 27.67 -32.35
CA LYS A 69 -11.21 26.47 -32.03
C LYS A 69 -10.37 25.19 -32.04
N TRP A 70 -9.54 24.97 -33.06
CA TRP A 70 -8.67 23.79 -33.14
C TRP A 70 -7.49 23.84 -32.15
N THR A 71 -6.97 25.03 -31.84
CA THR A 71 -5.95 25.21 -30.80
C THR A 71 -6.52 24.87 -29.42
N GLN A 72 -7.76 25.28 -29.14
CA GLN A 72 -8.47 24.97 -27.91
C GLN A 72 -8.66 23.45 -27.76
N LEU A 73 -9.22 22.76 -28.76
CA LEU A 73 -9.38 21.30 -28.74
C LEU A 73 -8.07 20.52 -28.53
N PHE A 74 -6.94 21.01 -29.06
CA PHE A 74 -5.63 20.41 -28.82
C PHE A 74 -5.13 20.63 -27.38
N ILE A 75 -5.40 21.80 -26.79
CA ILE A 75 -5.10 22.10 -25.38
C ILE A 75 -6.01 21.29 -24.44
N ASP A 76 -7.26 21.07 -24.81
CA ASP A 76 -8.22 20.29 -24.02
C ASP A 76 -7.88 18.78 -24.02
N ASP A 77 -7.43 18.22 -25.16
CA ASP A 77 -6.85 16.84 -25.22
C ASP A 77 -5.55 16.72 -24.39
N LEU A 78 -4.73 17.78 -24.35
CA LEU A 78 -3.50 17.82 -23.54
C LEU A 78 -3.76 17.95 -22.03
N THR A 79 -4.87 18.58 -21.63
CA THR A 79 -5.19 18.84 -20.21
C THR A 79 -6.10 17.78 -19.59
N THR A 80 -6.83 17.02 -20.41
CA THR A 80 -7.65 15.88 -19.95
C THR A 80 -6.84 14.63 -19.64
N GLU A 81 -5.65 14.41 -20.22
CA GLU A 81 -4.75 13.28 -19.88
C GLU A 81 -3.83 13.53 -18.65
N ASN A 82 -4.33 14.24 -17.63
CA ASN A 82 -3.67 14.32 -16.31
C ASN A 82 -3.76 12.95 -15.58
N LYS A 83 -2.81 12.06 -15.90
CA LYS A 83 -2.83 10.65 -15.50
C LYS A 83 -2.75 10.44 -13.98
N GLN A 84 -3.77 9.78 -13.45
CA GLN A 84 -3.71 9.09 -12.16
C GLN A 84 -2.58 8.04 -12.14
N PRO A 85 -2.06 7.66 -10.97
CA PRO A 85 -1.11 6.56 -10.85
C PRO A 85 -1.68 5.24 -11.38
N LEU A 86 -0.82 4.40 -11.95
CA LEU A 86 -1.20 3.10 -12.51
C LEU A 86 -1.76 2.15 -11.44
N THR A 87 -3.08 1.95 -11.45
CA THR A 87 -3.71 0.69 -11.04
C THR A 87 -4.24 -0.04 -12.27
N GLY A 88 -4.09 -1.37 -12.28
CA GLY A 88 -4.63 -2.24 -13.32
C GLY A 88 -5.37 -3.39 -12.65
N GLN A 89 -6.43 -3.86 -13.33
CA GLN A 89 -7.46 -4.80 -12.84
C GLN A 89 -8.45 -4.19 -11.84
N THR A 90 -9.62 -3.80 -12.35
CA THR A 90 -10.82 -3.57 -11.57
C THR A 90 -11.39 -4.90 -11.06
N ASP A 91 -11.15 -5.18 -9.79
CA ASP A 91 -12.00 -6.08 -9.02
C ASP A 91 -13.27 -5.30 -8.62
N TRP A 92 -14.45 -5.90 -8.76
CA TRP A 92 -15.73 -5.24 -8.48
C TRP A 92 -15.96 -5.00 -6.98
N SER A 93 -15.08 -5.55 -6.13
CA SER A 93 -14.95 -5.20 -4.71
C SER A 93 -14.53 -3.75 -4.46
N GLN A 94 -13.93 -3.07 -5.43
CA GLN A 94 -13.37 -1.72 -5.27
C GLN A 94 -14.36 -0.57 -5.44
N TYR A 95 -15.62 -0.78 -5.83
CA TYR A 95 -16.56 0.34 -6.01
C TYR A 95 -16.86 1.14 -4.72
N PRO A 96 -16.98 0.53 -3.53
CA PRO A 96 -17.03 1.26 -2.26
C PRO A 96 -15.72 1.97 -1.92
N GLU A 97 -14.57 1.41 -2.30
CA GLU A 97 -13.24 1.99 -2.09
C GLU A 97 -13.02 3.20 -3.01
N LEU A 98 -13.39 3.10 -4.28
CA LEU A 98 -13.35 4.19 -5.26
C LEU A 98 -14.36 5.29 -4.93
N ALA A 99 -15.55 4.94 -4.41
CA ALA A 99 -16.49 5.93 -3.89
C ALA A 99 -15.91 6.65 -2.66
N ALA A 100 -15.23 5.93 -1.76
CA ALA A 100 -14.50 6.53 -0.65
C ALA A 100 -13.32 7.39 -1.14
N GLU A 101 -12.57 6.97 -2.16
CA GLU A 101 -11.47 7.74 -2.75
C GLU A 101 -11.96 9.02 -3.43
N LEU A 102 -13.11 8.99 -4.12
CA LEU A 102 -13.75 10.17 -4.72
C LEU A 102 -14.31 11.13 -3.66
N MET A 103 -14.75 10.62 -2.51
CA MET A 103 -15.08 11.44 -1.34
C MET A 103 -13.79 12.01 -0.68
N ILE A 104 -12.71 11.24 -0.64
CA ILE A 104 -11.36 11.62 -0.16
C ILE A 104 -10.72 12.73 -1.00
N SER A 105 -10.97 12.77 -2.31
CA SER A 105 -10.18 13.57 -3.25
C SER A 105 -10.76 14.94 -3.65
N GLY A 106 -11.94 15.37 -3.17
CA GLY A 106 -12.47 16.66 -3.65
C GLY A 106 -13.67 17.31 -2.96
N HIS A 107 -14.39 16.65 -2.06
CA HIS A 107 -15.54 17.25 -1.38
C HIS A 107 -15.13 17.74 0.02
N PRO A 108 -15.34 19.03 0.38
CA PRO A 108 -15.08 19.50 1.72
C PRO A 108 -16.14 18.93 2.68
N ILE A 109 -15.72 18.66 3.91
CA ILE A 109 -16.55 18.09 4.98
C ILE A 109 -16.40 18.92 6.23
N GLU A 110 -17.50 19.24 6.92
CA GLU A 110 -17.41 19.70 8.31
C GLU A 110 -17.65 18.56 9.30
N LEU A 111 -16.78 18.47 10.32
CA LEU A 111 -16.85 17.43 11.32
C LEU A 111 -17.55 17.93 12.58
N MET A 112 -18.78 17.46 12.76
CA MET A 112 -19.59 17.67 13.96
C MET A 112 -19.41 16.47 14.87
N ASP A 113 -18.59 16.66 15.88
CA ASP A 113 -18.23 15.64 16.84
C ASP A 113 -19.29 15.57 17.94
N GLY A 114 -20.10 14.52 17.88
CA GLY A 114 -21.18 14.29 18.81
C GLY A 114 -20.70 13.64 20.09
N ASP A 115 -20.60 14.50 21.09
CA ASP A 115 -21.08 14.21 22.44
C ASP A 115 -20.10 13.46 23.36
N ALA A 116 -19.15 14.22 23.91
CA ALA A 116 -18.38 13.83 25.08
C ALA A 116 -19.24 14.01 26.36
N GLY A 117 -19.99 12.97 26.74
CA GLY A 117 -20.88 12.99 27.90
C GLY A 117 -20.96 11.65 28.65
N ILE A 118 -21.47 11.66 29.89
CA ILE A 118 -21.63 10.44 30.72
C ILE A 118 -22.50 9.39 30.01
N GLN A 119 -22.26 8.10 30.22
CA GLN A 119 -23.12 7.02 29.72
C GLN A 119 -24.61 7.28 30.02
N SER A 120 -25.48 7.03 29.04
CA SER A 120 -26.94 7.22 29.14
C SER A 120 -27.44 8.67 29.26
N SER A 121 -26.60 9.70 29.01
CA SER A 121 -27.00 11.12 29.02
C SER A 121 -27.92 11.57 27.86
N GLY A 122 -28.44 10.67 27.01
CA GLY A 122 -29.30 11.01 25.88
C GLY A 122 -28.57 11.43 24.59
N LYS A 123 -27.29 11.04 24.42
CA LYS A 123 -26.42 11.41 23.29
C LYS A 123 -26.97 11.03 21.91
N SER A 124 -26.98 9.72 21.63
CA SER A 124 -27.47 9.15 20.38
C SER A 124 -28.93 9.54 20.12
N THR A 125 -29.74 9.73 21.17
CA THR A 125 -31.12 10.24 21.08
C THR A 125 -31.18 11.67 20.54
N MET A 126 -30.32 12.58 21.02
CA MET A 126 -30.21 13.96 20.55
C MET A 126 -29.75 14.02 19.09
N LEU A 127 -28.74 13.23 18.72
CA LEU A 127 -28.23 13.16 17.34
C LEU A 127 -29.27 12.57 16.38
N ASN A 128 -29.95 11.49 16.79
CA ASN A 128 -31.05 10.89 16.03
C ASN A 128 -32.21 11.90 15.82
N ALA A 129 -32.58 12.67 16.84
CA ALA A 129 -33.62 13.69 16.74
C ALA A 129 -33.22 14.88 15.85
N MET A 130 -31.97 15.33 15.91
CA MET A 130 -31.49 16.51 15.19
C MET A 130 -31.29 16.25 13.69
N PHE A 131 -30.77 15.07 13.33
CA PHE A 131 -30.36 14.74 11.96
C PHE A 131 -31.10 13.55 11.33
N GLY A 132 -32.05 12.92 12.03
CA GLY A 132 -32.81 11.76 11.52
C GLY A 132 -32.02 10.46 11.48
N LEU A 133 -31.05 10.30 12.39
CA LEU A 133 -30.09 9.20 12.39
C LEU A 133 -30.63 7.93 13.05
N GLN A 134 -29.91 6.83 12.87
CA GLN A 134 -30.27 5.51 13.37
C GLN A 134 -29.18 4.94 14.31
N PHE A 135 -28.54 5.79 15.11
CA PHE A 135 -27.64 5.32 16.16
C PHE A 135 -28.42 4.50 17.21
N ALA A 136 -27.81 3.41 17.69
CA ALA A 136 -28.45 2.47 18.61
C ALA A 136 -28.69 3.10 19.99
N VAL A 137 -29.95 3.12 20.43
CA VAL A 137 -30.37 3.63 21.75
C VAL A 137 -30.84 2.49 22.66
N SER A 138 -30.32 2.44 23.88
CA SER A 138 -30.72 1.47 24.92
C SER A 138 -30.43 2.00 26.33
N VAL A 139 -30.97 1.33 27.35
CA VAL A 139 -30.67 1.62 28.76
C VAL A 139 -29.46 0.79 29.18
N GLY A 140 -28.27 1.24 28.82
CA GLY A 140 -27.00 0.51 29.02
C GLY A 140 -25.90 0.96 28.06
N ARG A 141 -24.80 0.20 27.99
CA ARG A 141 -23.66 0.52 27.11
C ARG A 141 -23.97 0.16 25.65
N CYS A 142 -24.64 1.10 24.97
CA CYS A 142 -25.11 0.97 23.58
C CYS A 142 -23.96 0.94 22.57
N THR A 143 -23.04 1.89 22.72
CA THR A 143 -21.91 2.16 21.84
C THR A 143 -20.61 1.76 22.52
N LYS A 144 -19.70 1.14 21.76
CA LYS A 144 -18.32 0.88 22.16
C LYS A 144 -17.36 1.55 21.16
N GLY A 145 -16.50 2.45 21.62
CA GLY A 145 -15.69 3.30 20.74
C GLY A 145 -16.50 4.45 20.12
N ALA A 146 -16.05 4.96 18.97
CA ALA A 146 -16.72 6.05 18.24
C ALA A 146 -17.33 5.53 16.92
N PHE A 147 -18.59 5.89 16.67
CA PHE A 147 -19.33 5.59 15.45
C PHE A 147 -19.41 6.87 14.61
N MET A 148 -19.37 6.74 13.28
CA MET A 148 -19.37 7.90 12.38
C MET A 148 -20.42 7.70 11.30
N GLN A 149 -21.25 8.71 11.06
CA GLN A 149 -22.25 8.72 10.00
C GLN A 149 -22.08 9.96 9.13
N LEU A 150 -21.87 9.74 7.84
CA LEU A 150 -21.69 10.79 6.84
C LEU A 150 -23.06 11.23 6.29
N LEU A 151 -23.34 12.54 6.35
CA LEU A 151 -24.58 13.15 5.89
C LEU A 151 -24.30 14.07 4.72
N LYS A 152 -25.05 13.94 3.62
CA LYS A 152 -24.99 14.91 2.52
C LYS A 152 -25.77 16.17 2.90
N VAL A 153 -25.17 17.34 2.69
CA VAL A 153 -25.86 18.64 2.82
C VAL A 153 -26.90 18.76 1.70
N SER A 154 -28.09 19.28 2.00
CA SER A 154 -29.12 19.52 0.98
C SER A 154 -28.68 20.65 0.05
N ASP A 155 -29.09 20.60 -1.22
CA ASP A 155 -28.66 21.60 -2.20
C ASP A 155 -29.10 23.04 -1.81
N GLU A 156 -30.17 23.17 -1.02
CA GLU A 156 -30.67 24.42 -0.41
C GLU A 156 -29.70 25.04 0.61
N LEU A 157 -28.92 24.22 1.32
CA LEU A 157 -27.93 24.66 2.31
C LEU A 157 -26.52 24.76 1.72
N ARG A 158 -26.29 24.26 0.50
CA ARG A 158 -24.99 24.24 -0.18
C ARG A 158 -24.50 25.64 -0.61
N ASP A 159 -25.41 26.60 -0.75
CA ASP A 159 -25.06 28.01 -0.98
C ASP A 159 -24.66 28.74 0.32
N LEU A 160 -25.04 28.20 1.48
CA LEU A 160 -24.72 28.75 2.81
C LEU A 160 -23.48 28.09 3.44
N LEU A 161 -23.26 26.81 3.16
CA LEU A 161 -22.20 25.98 3.72
C LEU A 161 -21.17 25.64 2.64
N LYS A 162 -19.89 25.92 2.90
CA LYS A 162 -18.79 25.74 1.93
C LYS A 162 -18.31 24.28 1.78
N PHE A 163 -19.18 23.32 2.09
CA PHE A 163 -18.88 21.91 2.18
C PHE A 163 -20.11 21.06 1.82
N ASP A 164 -19.89 19.91 1.19
CA ASP A 164 -20.96 19.08 0.64
C ASP A 164 -21.49 18.03 1.63
N TYR A 165 -20.72 17.76 2.69
CA TYR A 165 -21.05 16.75 3.68
C TYR A 165 -20.77 17.21 5.12
N VAL A 166 -21.55 16.67 6.05
CA VAL A 166 -21.30 16.73 7.50
C VAL A 166 -20.97 15.33 7.98
N LEU A 167 -19.86 15.15 8.68
CA LEU A 167 -19.56 13.91 9.39
C LEU A 167 -20.02 14.05 10.83
N VAL A 168 -21.04 13.27 11.22
CA VAL A 168 -21.53 13.21 12.60
C VAL A 168 -20.88 12.01 13.31
N VAL A 169 -20.22 12.26 14.42
CA VAL A 169 -19.64 11.21 15.28
C VAL A 169 -20.58 10.98 16.48
N ASP A 170 -20.81 9.74 16.91
CA ASP A 170 -21.48 9.39 18.18
C ASP A 170 -20.54 8.52 19.01
N THR A 171 -20.31 8.88 20.26
CA THR A 171 -19.21 8.31 21.06
C THR A 171 -19.71 7.45 22.22
N GLU A 172 -18.90 6.46 22.61
CA GLU A 172 -19.10 5.71 23.85
C GLU A 172 -19.13 6.67 25.04
N GLY A 173 -20.15 6.52 25.88
CA GLY A 173 -20.29 7.36 27.06
C GLY A 173 -19.21 7.12 28.10
N LEU A 174 -18.59 8.23 28.52
CA LEU A 174 -17.54 8.24 29.54
C LEU A 174 -18.10 7.77 30.89
N ARG A 175 -17.23 7.15 31.70
CA ARG A 175 -17.47 6.69 33.07
C ARG A 175 -18.62 5.68 33.21
N ALA A 176 -18.56 4.61 32.43
CA ALA A 176 -19.45 3.46 32.56
C ALA A 176 -19.39 2.84 33.98
N LEU A 177 -20.49 2.92 34.73
CA LEU A 177 -20.61 2.35 36.10
C LEU A 177 -20.32 0.84 36.16
N GLU A 178 -20.58 0.12 35.07
CA GLU A 178 -20.33 -1.31 34.90
C GLU A 178 -18.83 -1.67 34.80
N LEU A 179 -17.94 -0.68 34.68
CA LEU A 179 -16.52 -0.83 34.34
C LEU A 179 -15.58 -0.15 35.36
N ALA A 180 -15.99 0.00 36.61
CA ALA A 180 -15.21 0.72 37.63
C ALA A 180 -13.81 0.09 37.88
N GLY A 181 -12.73 0.82 37.55
CA GLY A 181 -11.34 0.45 37.82
C GLY A 181 -10.34 1.47 37.25
N ASP A 182 -9.07 1.46 37.69
CA ASP A 182 -8.09 2.47 37.25
C ASP A 182 -7.76 2.40 35.75
N SER A 183 -7.91 1.22 35.11
CA SER A 183 -7.67 1.02 33.68
C SER A 183 -8.73 1.64 32.77
N THR A 184 -9.91 2.00 33.29
CA THR A 184 -11.02 2.50 32.47
C THR A 184 -11.04 4.02 32.40
N LEU A 185 -10.50 4.70 33.42
CA LEU A 185 -10.14 6.12 33.36
C LEU A 185 -9.12 6.41 32.24
N HIS A 186 -8.09 5.58 32.06
CA HIS A 186 -7.12 5.72 30.97
C HIS A 186 -7.80 5.70 29.60
N ARG A 187 -8.71 4.74 29.39
CA ARG A 187 -9.45 4.56 28.14
C ARG A 187 -10.46 5.67 27.86
N ASP A 188 -11.11 6.19 28.90
CA ASP A 188 -11.99 7.37 28.79
C ASP A 188 -11.19 8.63 28.41
N ASN A 189 -9.98 8.78 28.95
CA ASN A 189 -9.07 9.90 28.61
C ASN A 189 -8.59 9.83 27.15
N GLU A 190 -8.17 8.64 26.69
CA GLU A 190 -7.80 8.39 25.30
C GLU A 190 -8.95 8.71 24.34
N LEU A 191 -10.15 8.17 24.64
CA LEU A 191 -11.34 8.38 23.82
C LEU A 191 -11.71 9.87 23.76
N ALA A 192 -11.81 10.55 24.90
CA ALA A 192 -12.16 11.97 24.94
C ALA A 192 -11.13 12.86 24.22
N THR A 193 -9.83 12.56 24.37
CA THR A 193 -8.77 13.32 23.68
C THR A 193 -8.79 13.08 22.17
N PHE A 194 -9.06 11.84 21.74
CA PHE A 194 -9.24 11.50 20.32
C PHE A 194 -10.43 12.22 19.72
N VAL A 195 -11.60 12.12 20.37
CA VAL A 195 -12.88 12.74 19.99
C VAL A 195 -12.74 14.26 19.84
N VAL A 196 -12.35 14.95 20.91
CA VAL A 196 -12.12 16.41 20.93
C VAL A 196 -11.08 16.85 19.90
N GLY A 197 -10.06 16.03 19.63
CA GLY A 197 -9.05 16.32 18.61
C GLY A 197 -9.56 16.17 17.18
N LEU A 198 -10.45 15.21 16.91
CA LEU A 198 -11.08 15.05 15.60
C LEU A 198 -12.10 16.16 15.30
N GLY A 199 -12.86 16.61 16.30
CA GLY A 199 -13.85 17.68 16.20
C GLY A 199 -13.37 18.96 15.49
N ASN A 200 -14.22 19.50 14.59
CA ASN A 200 -14.23 20.94 14.33
C ASN A 200 -15.13 21.65 15.35
N MET A 201 -16.27 21.02 15.67
CA MET A 201 -17.13 21.37 16.80
C MET A 201 -17.46 20.10 17.60
N THR A 202 -17.21 20.12 18.91
CA THR A 202 -17.56 19.03 19.84
C THR A 202 -18.76 19.41 20.71
N LEU A 203 -19.81 18.60 20.69
CA LEU A 203 -20.90 18.71 21.66
C LEU A 203 -20.49 18.07 22.99
N ILE A 204 -20.86 18.69 24.11
CA ILE A 204 -20.57 18.18 25.47
C ILE A 204 -21.91 18.10 26.21
N ASN A 205 -22.43 16.89 26.38
CA ASN A 205 -23.74 16.68 26.98
C ASN A 205 -23.66 16.45 28.49
N VAL A 206 -24.46 17.22 29.20
CA VAL A 206 -24.42 17.39 30.64
C VAL A 206 -25.80 17.01 31.18
N PHE A 207 -25.91 15.87 31.87
CA PHE A 207 -27.20 15.41 32.37
C PHE A 207 -27.57 16.13 33.68
N GLY A 208 -28.61 16.96 33.63
CA GLY A 208 -29.14 17.71 34.78
C GLY A 208 -28.42 19.03 35.11
N GLU A 209 -28.81 19.62 36.24
CA GLU A 209 -28.41 20.97 36.66
C GLU A 209 -27.12 21.01 37.51
N ASN A 210 -26.53 19.86 37.90
CA ASN A 210 -25.45 19.81 38.91
C ASN A 210 -24.05 19.54 38.30
N PRO A 211 -23.14 20.54 38.17
CA PRO A 211 -21.80 20.34 37.63
C PRO A 211 -20.86 19.51 38.53
N SER A 212 -21.32 19.10 39.71
CA SER A 212 -20.54 18.31 40.67
C SER A 212 -20.39 16.85 40.23
N GLU A 213 -21.46 16.25 39.71
CA GLU A 213 -21.48 14.85 39.25
C GLU A 213 -20.67 14.63 37.97
N MET A 214 -20.48 15.69 37.19
CA MET A 214 -19.67 15.71 35.95
C MET A 214 -18.32 16.38 36.12
N GLN A 215 -17.87 16.68 37.34
CA GLN A 215 -16.58 17.32 37.59
C GLN A 215 -15.42 16.57 36.92
N ASP A 216 -15.42 15.25 37.04
CA ASP A 216 -14.35 14.40 36.48
C ASP A 216 -14.39 14.37 34.94
N VAL A 217 -15.59 14.40 34.33
CA VAL A 217 -15.76 14.46 32.86
C VAL A 217 -15.35 15.82 32.31
N LEU A 218 -15.74 16.91 32.99
CA LEU A 218 -15.31 18.26 32.63
C LEU A 218 -13.79 18.41 32.73
N GLN A 219 -13.14 17.78 33.70
CA GLN A 219 -11.68 17.79 33.84
C GLN A 219 -11.00 17.03 32.68
N ILE A 220 -11.51 15.85 32.30
CA ILE A 220 -11.04 15.10 31.12
C ILE A 220 -11.11 15.99 29.86
N VAL A 221 -12.26 16.63 29.63
CA VAL A 221 -12.52 17.47 28.46
C VAL A 221 -11.65 18.74 28.45
N VAL A 222 -11.45 19.38 29.60
CA VAL A 222 -10.53 20.54 29.73
C VAL A 222 -9.08 20.14 29.42
N GLN A 223 -8.62 18.98 29.91
CA GLN A 223 -7.27 18.49 29.60
C GLN A 223 -7.11 18.20 28.10
N ALA A 224 -8.11 17.58 27.46
CA ALA A 224 -8.12 17.33 26.02
C ALA A 224 -8.00 18.64 25.22
N PHE A 225 -8.78 19.68 25.56
CA PHE A 225 -8.68 21.00 24.91
C PHE A 225 -7.32 21.67 25.13
N MET A 226 -6.73 21.55 26.32
CA MET A 226 -5.38 22.05 26.60
C MET A 226 -4.34 21.39 25.69
N ARG A 227 -4.41 20.06 25.51
CA ARG A 227 -3.50 19.33 24.60
C ARG A 227 -3.73 19.69 23.14
N MET A 228 -4.97 19.84 22.70
CA MET A 228 -5.28 20.33 21.34
C MET A 228 -4.65 21.68 21.06
N LYS A 229 -4.66 22.59 22.04
CA LYS A 229 -3.99 23.88 21.91
C LYS A 229 -2.46 23.78 21.81
N VAL A 230 -1.82 22.87 22.54
CA VAL A 230 -0.36 22.62 22.43
C VAL A 230 0.01 22.19 21.00
N VAL A 231 -0.80 21.32 20.37
CA VAL A 231 -0.63 20.92 18.96
C VAL A 231 -1.23 21.91 17.95
N LYS A 232 -1.61 23.12 18.40
CA LYS A 232 -2.17 24.24 17.59
C LYS A 232 -3.48 23.90 16.86
N LEU A 233 -4.23 22.92 17.35
CA LEU A 233 -5.63 22.73 16.99
C LEU A 233 -6.51 23.67 17.83
N SER A 234 -7.62 24.12 17.27
CA SER A 234 -8.57 25.02 17.94
C SER A 234 -10.00 24.57 17.69
N PRO A 235 -10.40 23.40 18.23
CA PRO A 235 -11.78 22.93 18.15
C PRO A 235 -12.73 23.90 18.88
N SER A 236 -13.96 24.02 18.36
CA SER A 236 -15.08 24.69 19.02
C SER A 236 -15.81 23.68 19.93
N CYS A 237 -16.52 24.16 20.96
CA CYS A 237 -17.39 23.30 21.76
C CYS A 237 -18.72 23.95 22.13
N VAL A 238 -19.75 23.13 22.32
CA VAL A 238 -21.06 23.56 22.82
C VAL A 238 -21.51 22.65 23.96
N PHE A 239 -21.79 23.22 25.13
CA PHE A 239 -22.35 22.47 26.26
C PHE A 239 -23.87 22.39 26.12
N VAL A 240 -24.41 21.20 26.29
CA VAL A 240 -25.86 20.92 26.22
C VAL A 240 -26.29 20.30 27.54
N HIS A 241 -26.98 21.06 28.38
CA HIS A 241 -27.59 20.55 29.61
C HIS A 241 -28.93 19.90 29.31
N GLN A 242 -29.02 18.56 29.37
CA GLN A 242 -30.28 17.83 29.19
C GLN A 242 -31.05 17.66 30.50
N ASN A 243 -32.38 17.48 30.41
CA ASN A 243 -33.27 17.18 31.53
C ASN A 243 -33.32 18.29 32.60
N VAL A 244 -33.41 19.54 32.14
CA VAL A 244 -33.52 20.75 32.98
C VAL A 244 -34.99 21.05 33.26
N ALA A 245 -35.31 21.48 34.49
CA ALA A 245 -36.70 21.74 34.88
C ALA A 245 -37.16 23.16 34.49
N ASP A 246 -38.27 23.23 33.74
CA ASP A 246 -38.77 24.43 33.05
C ASP A 246 -39.00 25.65 33.96
N VAL A 247 -39.42 25.40 35.20
CA VAL A 247 -40.02 26.41 36.11
C VAL A 247 -39.02 27.42 36.71
N ALA A 248 -37.73 27.38 36.34
CA ALA A 248 -36.70 28.30 36.84
C ALA A 248 -35.63 28.71 35.80
N ALA A 249 -35.90 28.51 34.51
CA ALA A 249 -34.87 28.51 33.47
C ALA A 249 -34.07 29.83 33.31
N ALA A 250 -34.70 31.01 33.46
CA ALA A 250 -34.04 32.28 33.16
C ALA A 250 -32.97 32.71 34.19
N GLU A 251 -33.33 32.78 35.48
CA GLU A 251 -32.40 33.23 36.52
C GLU A 251 -31.34 32.17 36.86
N LYS A 252 -31.71 30.88 36.86
CA LYS A 252 -30.75 29.78 37.04
C LYS A 252 -29.78 29.64 35.88
N SER A 253 -30.17 29.98 34.64
CA SER A 253 -29.27 29.91 33.48
C SER A 253 -28.06 30.84 33.66
N MET A 254 -28.25 32.09 34.11
CA MET A 254 -27.13 33.03 34.28
C MET A 254 -26.19 32.66 35.41
N GLU A 255 -26.70 32.28 36.58
CA GLU A 255 -25.89 31.83 37.72
C GLU A 255 -25.25 30.45 37.45
N GLY A 256 -25.94 29.55 36.75
CA GLY A 256 -25.41 28.26 36.30
C GLY A 256 -24.27 28.41 35.30
N ARG A 257 -24.44 29.25 34.28
CA ARG A 257 -23.39 29.65 33.32
C ARG A 257 -22.19 30.25 34.04
N ARG A 258 -22.41 31.16 34.99
CA ARG A 258 -21.33 31.75 35.80
C ARG A 258 -20.54 30.70 36.56
N ARG A 259 -21.21 29.80 37.30
CA ARG A 259 -20.57 28.72 38.06
C ARG A 259 -19.83 27.73 37.16
N LEU A 260 -20.37 27.44 35.97
CA LEU A 260 -19.70 26.61 34.97
C LEU A 260 -18.40 27.28 34.49
N GLN A 261 -18.45 28.56 34.13
CA GLN A 261 -17.28 29.34 33.72
C GLN A 261 -16.20 29.37 34.82
N GLU A 262 -16.56 29.75 36.05
CA GLU A 262 -15.63 29.80 37.19
C GLU A 262 -14.99 28.41 37.47
N LYS A 263 -15.74 27.31 37.27
CA LYS A 263 -15.24 25.95 37.43
C LYS A 263 -14.31 25.51 36.30
N LEU A 264 -14.65 25.83 35.05
CA LEU A 264 -13.81 25.56 33.87
C LEU A 264 -12.50 26.35 33.94
N ASP A 265 -12.54 27.62 34.31
CA ASP A 265 -11.34 28.46 34.47
C ASP A 265 -10.40 27.91 35.56
N LYS A 266 -10.96 27.43 36.67
CA LYS A 266 -10.19 26.77 37.73
C LYS A 266 -9.57 25.44 37.27
N MET A 267 -10.30 24.64 36.48
CA MET A 267 -9.76 23.41 35.89
C MET A 267 -8.61 23.70 34.93
N VAL A 268 -8.72 24.76 34.12
CA VAL A 268 -7.67 25.20 33.20
C VAL A 268 -6.43 25.65 33.93
N GLN A 269 -6.55 26.43 35.02
CA GLN A 269 -5.38 26.85 35.81
C GLN A 269 -4.59 25.65 36.33
N LEU A 270 -5.28 24.63 36.85
CA LEU A 270 -4.66 23.37 37.31
C LEU A 270 -4.01 22.60 36.14
N ALA A 271 -4.71 22.46 35.00
CA ALA A 271 -4.19 21.81 33.81
C ALA A 271 -3.00 22.55 33.16
N ALA A 272 -2.94 23.88 33.31
CA ALA A 272 -1.90 24.74 32.76
C ALA A 272 -0.59 24.65 33.55
N GLU A 273 -0.66 24.60 34.88
CA GLU A 273 0.46 24.22 35.75
C GLU A 273 0.97 22.80 35.42
N GLU A 274 0.06 21.90 35.04
CA GLU A 274 0.40 20.53 34.67
C GLU A 274 1.10 20.40 33.30
N GLU A 275 0.68 21.13 32.26
CA GLU A 275 1.25 21.03 30.90
C GLU A 275 2.35 22.10 30.63
N VAL A 276 2.83 22.80 31.67
CA VAL A 276 3.87 23.86 31.62
C VAL A 276 3.50 24.98 30.63
N TYR A 277 2.25 25.44 30.69
CA TYR A 277 1.67 26.42 29.77
C TYR A 277 1.02 27.58 30.55
N ASP A 278 1.07 28.82 30.06
CA ASP A 278 0.36 29.95 30.69
C ASP A 278 -1.07 30.09 30.13
N ALA A 279 -2.04 29.54 30.86
CA ALA A 279 -3.46 29.71 30.58
C ALA A 279 -4.26 29.92 31.89
N GLN A 280 -4.92 31.07 32.00
CA GLN A 280 -5.67 31.46 33.21
C GLN A 280 -7.20 31.31 33.08
N SER A 281 -7.72 31.06 31.88
CA SER A 281 -9.16 30.88 31.61
C SER A 281 -9.42 29.98 30.41
N PHE A 282 -10.55 29.28 30.41
CA PHE A 282 -11.01 28.35 29.37
C PHE A 282 -11.29 29.04 28.04
N SER A 283 -11.80 30.27 28.08
CA SER A 283 -11.95 31.16 26.92
C SER A 283 -10.62 31.59 26.27
N ARG A 284 -9.48 31.39 26.94
CA ARG A 284 -8.14 31.53 26.34
C ARG A 284 -7.60 30.20 25.82
N VAL A 285 -8.20 29.06 26.16
CA VAL A 285 -7.82 27.74 25.64
C VAL A 285 -8.48 27.49 24.29
N ILE A 286 -9.79 27.70 24.22
CA ILE A 286 -10.61 27.60 23.00
C ILE A 286 -11.52 28.81 22.85
N SER A 287 -12.04 29.04 21.65
CA SER A 287 -13.03 30.09 21.38
C SER A 287 -14.39 29.71 21.96
N PHE A 288 -14.57 29.97 23.26
CA PHE A 288 -15.77 29.65 24.02
C PHE A 288 -16.40 30.90 24.65
N ASN A 289 -17.69 31.09 24.38
CA ASN A 289 -18.55 32.11 24.97
C ASN A 289 -19.70 31.44 25.73
N VAL A 290 -19.63 31.45 27.06
CA VAL A 290 -20.62 30.83 27.95
C VAL A 290 -22.07 31.32 27.76
N GLN A 291 -22.27 32.48 27.12
CA GLN A 291 -23.61 33.01 26.85
C GLN A 291 -24.25 32.45 25.57
N GLU A 292 -23.43 32.04 24.60
CA GLU A 292 -23.87 31.51 23.31
C GLU A 292 -23.73 29.99 23.25
N ASP A 293 -22.60 29.46 23.71
CA ASP A 293 -22.16 28.07 23.55
C ASP A 293 -22.64 27.15 24.70
N VAL A 294 -23.58 27.61 25.53
CA VAL A 294 -24.25 26.78 26.57
C VAL A 294 -25.76 26.78 26.34
N LYS A 295 -26.33 25.62 26.02
CA LYS A 295 -27.78 25.42 25.82
C LYS A 295 -28.37 24.58 26.96
N TYR A 296 -29.63 24.83 27.30
CA TYR A 296 -30.41 24.09 28.29
C TYR A 296 -31.62 23.46 27.60
N PHE A 297 -31.85 22.17 27.84
CA PHE A 297 -32.86 21.35 27.18
C PHE A 297 -33.81 20.81 28.24
N ALA A 298 -35.11 20.93 27.96
CA ALA A 298 -36.16 20.31 28.77
C ALA A 298 -36.04 18.77 28.77
N GLN A 299 -36.85 18.10 29.60
CA GLN A 299 -37.01 16.65 29.53
C GLN A 299 -37.61 16.21 28.17
N LEU A 300 -37.15 15.10 27.61
CA LEU A 300 -37.60 14.59 26.29
C LEU A 300 -39.09 14.23 26.23
N TRP A 301 -39.66 13.76 27.35
CA TRP A 301 -41.03 13.26 27.42
C TRP A 301 -41.89 14.12 28.35
N GLU A 302 -43.13 14.42 27.95
CA GLU A 302 -44.14 14.98 28.85
C GLU A 302 -44.74 13.88 29.74
N GLY A 303 -43.95 13.44 30.72
CA GLY A 303 -44.32 12.39 31.68
C GLY A 303 -43.56 11.08 31.47
N SER A 304 -44.13 9.98 31.97
CA SER A 304 -43.46 8.68 31.99
C SER A 304 -43.72 7.85 30.72
N PRO A 305 -42.68 7.34 30.03
CA PRO A 305 -42.81 6.35 28.95
C PRO A 305 -43.57 5.08 29.40
N PRO A 306 -44.18 4.30 28.48
CA PRO A 306 -44.02 4.34 27.02
C PRO A 306 -45.06 5.19 26.27
N MET A 307 -46.07 5.75 26.94
CA MET A 307 -47.18 6.47 26.29
C MET A 307 -47.10 8.01 26.44
N ALA A 308 -46.05 8.55 27.05
CA ALA A 308 -45.83 9.98 27.13
C ALA A 308 -45.50 10.57 25.74
N PRO A 309 -46.08 11.72 25.34
CA PRO A 309 -45.70 12.37 24.10
C PRO A 309 -44.33 13.05 24.21
N PRO A 310 -43.61 13.26 23.08
CA PRO A 310 -42.40 14.07 23.07
C PRO A 310 -42.69 15.51 23.48
N ASN A 311 -41.80 16.09 24.27
CA ASN A 311 -41.90 17.47 24.74
C ASN A 311 -41.67 18.47 23.59
N PRO A 312 -42.61 19.40 23.29
CA PRO A 312 -42.42 20.44 22.29
C PRO A 312 -41.20 21.31 22.57
N GLY A 313 -40.95 21.71 23.82
CA GLY A 313 -39.80 22.53 24.20
C GLY A 313 -38.45 21.83 24.01
N TYR A 314 -38.40 20.49 24.10
CA TYR A 314 -37.22 19.73 23.69
C TYR A 314 -37.00 19.79 22.17
N SER A 315 -38.08 19.72 21.39
CA SER A 315 -38.04 19.77 19.93
C SER A 315 -37.63 21.15 19.41
N GLU A 316 -38.13 22.22 20.04
CA GLU A 316 -37.67 23.60 19.81
C GLU A 316 -36.18 23.76 20.14
N SER A 317 -35.73 23.26 21.30
CA SER A 317 -34.32 23.28 21.70
C SER A 317 -33.39 22.54 20.71
N ILE A 318 -33.83 21.40 20.17
CA ILE A 318 -33.13 20.66 19.11
C ILE A 318 -33.00 21.52 17.84
N GLN A 319 -34.09 22.19 17.42
CA GLN A 319 -34.10 23.00 16.21
C GLN A 319 -33.21 24.25 16.36
N ASP A 320 -33.23 24.90 17.52
CA ASP A 320 -32.37 26.05 17.83
C ASP A 320 -30.89 25.66 17.88
N LEU A 321 -30.56 24.51 18.49
CA LEU A 321 -29.20 23.98 18.49
C LEU A 321 -28.75 23.64 17.06
N LYS A 322 -29.60 23.03 16.23
CA LYS A 322 -29.32 22.74 14.82
C LYS A 322 -29.02 24.02 14.02
N ASN A 323 -29.86 25.04 14.16
CA ASN A 323 -29.68 26.34 13.52
C ASN A 323 -28.37 27.02 13.96
N PHE A 324 -28.04 26.94 15.26
CA PHE A 324 -26.80 27.48 15.82
C PHE A 324 -25.54 26.75 15.31
N ILE A 325 -25.62 25.42 15.23
CA ILE A 325 -24.56 24.58 14.67
C ILE A 325 -24.31 24.94 13.19
N ILE A 326 -25.36 25.05 12.38
CA ILE A 326 -25.27 25.47 10.97
C ILE A 326 -24.66 26.87 10.83
N SER A 327 -25.01 27.82 11.72
CA SER A 327 -24.48 29.19 11.65
C SER A 327 -23.00 29.28 11.98
N LYS A 328 -22.51 28.52 12.97
CA LYS A 328 -21.06 28.39 13.27
C LYS A 328 -20.34 27.67 12.12
N ALA A 329 -20.93 26.61 11.57
CA ALA A 329 -20.37 25.83 10.46
C ALA A 329 -20.17 26.66 9.17
N SER A 330 -21.08 27.60 8.86
CA SER A 330 -20.93 28.51 7.70
C SER A 330 -19.63 29.34 7.68
N GLN A 331 -18.96 29.48 8.84
CA GLN A 331 -17.71 30.21 8.99
C GLN A 331 -16.49 29.34 8.61
N SER A 332 -16.65 28.02 8.62
CA SER A 332 -15.64 27.03 8.23
C SER A 332 -15.47 26.97 6.70
N THR A 333 -14.36 26.37 6.27
CA THR A 333 -14.10 25.96 4.88
C THR A 333 -14.18 24.45 4.68
N GLY A 334 -14.50 23.70 5.75
CA GLY A 334 -14.42 22.24 5.78
C GLY A 334 -12.99 21.71 5.73
N ILE A 335 -12.87 20.39 5.84
CA ILE A 335 -11.67 19.59 5.59
C ILE A 335 -11.98 18.54 4.52
N THR A 336 -11.03 18.24 3.64
CA THR A 336 -11.19 17.09 2.74
C THR A 336 -11.09 15.78 3.51
N LEU A 337 -11.71 14.70 3.00
CA LEU A 337 -11.57 13.38 3.63
C LEU A 337 -10.12 12.85 3.62
N SER A 338 -9.27 13.30 2.69
CA SER A 338 -7.83 13.05 2.72
C SER A 338 -7.17 13.72 3.95
N GLN A 339 -7.46 14.99 4.19
CA GLN A 339 -6.97 15.69 5.40
C GLN A 339 -7.55 15.08 6.67
N PHE A 340 -8.82 14.65 6.67
CA PHE A 340 -9.42 13.94 7.80
C PHE A 340 -8.72 12.61 8.09
N LYS A 341 -8.44 11.79 7.05
CA LYS A 341 -7.69 10.53 7.18
C LYS A 341 -6.31 10.77 7.80
N SER A 342 -5.57 11.77 7.32
CA SER A 342 -4.28 12.16 7.91
C SER A 342 -4.45 12.61 9.36
N LYS A 343 -5.43 13.48 9.66
CA LYS A 343 -5.73 13.94 11.02
C LYS A 343 -6.03 12.78 11.97
N VAL A 344 -6.80 11.77 11.54
CA VAL A 344 -7.06 10.54 12.31
C VAL A 344 -5.77 9.76 12.56
N GLN A 345 -4.94 9.55 11.53
CA GLN A 345 -3.70 8.80 11.65
C GLN A 345 -2.68 9.51 12.56
N ASP A 346 -2.49 10.81 12.37
CA ASP A 346 -1.55 11.62 13.15
C ASP A 346 -1.98 11.73 14.61
N LEU A 347 -3.27 11.98 14.88
CA LEU A 347 -3.80 12.03 16.25
C LEU A 347 -3.73 10.67 16.93
N TRP A 348 -4.10 9.58 16.24
CA TRP A 348 -4.01 8.23 16.80
C TRP A 348 -2.56 7.82 17.10
N ASN A 349 -1.62 8.13 16.19
CA ASN A 349 -0.21 7.90 16.43
C ASN A 349 0.35 8.76 17.56
N ALA A 350 -0.09 10.01 17.71
CA ALA A 350 0.29 10.86 18.85
C ALA A 350 -0.17 10.24 20.17
N LEU A 351 -1.46 9.86 20.26
CA LEU A 351 -2.03 9.20 21.45
C LEU A 351 -1.29 7.89 21.78
N LEU A 352 -1.05 7.01 20.81
CA LEU A 352 -0.33 5.74 21.06
C LEU A 352 1.11 5.91 21.55
N ASN A 353 1.73 7.08 21.32
CA ASN A 353 3.07 7.40 21.82
C ASN A 353 3.05 8.23 23.12
N GLU A 354 1.88 8.70 23.57
CA GLU A 354 1.73 9.34 24.88
C GLU A 354 1.67 8.29 26.01
N ASN A 355 2.45 8.54 27.07
CA ASN A 355 2.33 7.76 28.30
C ASN A 355 1.21 8.37 29.17
N PHE A 356 -0.05 7.90 29.03
CA PHE A 356 -1.18 8.33 29.87
C PHE A 356 -1.11 7.75 31.31
N VAL A 357 -0.02 8.05 32.02
CA VAL A 357 0.24 7.53 33.38
C VAL A 357 -0.80 7.99 34.42
N PHE A 358 -1.63 8.98 34.10
CA PHE A 358 -2.63 9.55 35.00
C PHE A 358 -4.07 9.22 34.60
N SER A 359 -4.59 8.15 35.21
CA SER A 359 -5.99 8.08 35.62
C SER A 359 -6.24 9.09 36.75
N PHE A 360 -7.25 9.97 36.62
CA PHE A 360 -7.47 11.10 37.53
C PHE A 360 -7.65 10.72 39.01
N LYS A 361 -6.60 10.94 39.83
CA LYS A 361 -6.66 11.01 41.30
C LYS A 361 -5.76 12.14 41.80
N ASN A 362 -6.34 13.01 42.63
CA ASN A 362 -5.72 13.97 43.54
C ASN A 362 -4.46 14.74 43.06
N THR A 363 -4.63 16.04 42.76
CA THR A 363 -3.55 16.97 42.34
C THR A 363 -2.31 16.95 43.24
N TYR A 364 -2.45 16.69 44.54
CA TYR A 364 -1.31 16.57 45.45
C TYR A 364 -0.43 15.35 45.10
N GLU A 365 -1.03 14.18 44.89
CA GLU A 365 -0.35 12.94 44.50
C GLU A 365 0.32 13.07 43.12
N ILE A 366 -0.32 13.77 42.18
CA ILE A 366 0.27 14.12 40.88
C ILE A 366 1.55 14.95 41.06
N SER A 367 1.55 15.93 41.98
CA SER A 367 2.74 16.75 42.26
C SER A 367 3.91 15.93 42.82
N VAL A 368 3.62 14.98 43.70
CA VAL A 368 4.60 14.05 44.29
C VAL A 368 5.15 13.11 43.22
N TYR A 369 4.28 12.53 42.40
CA TYR A 369 4.66 11.66 41.29
C TYR A 369 5.54 12.36 40.27
N ARG A 370 5.24 13.61 39.91
CA ARG A 370 6.06 14.41 38.98
C ARG A 370 7.48 14.63 39.51
N ARG A 371 7.65 14.89 40.81
CA ARG A 371 8.99 14.97 41.43
C ARG A 371 9.74 13.64 41.34
N LEU A 372 9.03 12.52 41.59
CA LEU A 372 9.57 11.17 41.42
C LEU A 372 9.95 10.86 39.96
N GLU A 373 9.18 11.32 38.96
CA GLU A 373 9.53 11.16 37.55
C GLU A 373 10.75 11.97 37.13
N VAL A 374 10.93 13.19 37.66
CA VAL A 374 12.16 13.97 37.45
C VAL A 374 13.37 13.24 38.08
N ALA A 375 13.22 12.68 39.28
CA ALA A 375 14.27 11.86 39.91
C ALA A 375 14.60 10.60 39.07
N TYR A 376 13.58 9.90 38.58
CA TYR A 376 13.71 8.76 37.66
C TYR A 376 14.35 9.14 36.32
N GLY A 377 14.04 10.32 35.79
CA GLY A 377 14.71 10.91 34.63
C GLY A 377 16.21 11.05 34.86
N ASN A 378 16.62 11.58 36.01
CA ASN A 378 18.04 11.72 36.39
C ASN A 378 18.74 10.36 36.56
N TRP A 379 18.09 9.37 37.17
CA TRP A 379 18.63 8.02 37.31
C TRP A 379 18.79 7.32 35.95
N THR A 380 17.77 7.35 35.10
CA THR A 380 17.83 6.74 33.76
C THR A 380 18.80 7.46 32.82
N TRP A 381 18.94 8.78 32.93
CA TRP A 381 19.96 9.55 32.21
C TRP A 381 21.39 9.16 32.63
N THR A 382 21.61 8.93 33.92
CA THR A 382 22.89 8.45 34.45
C THR A 382 23.27 7.08 33.86
N LEU A 383 22.32 6.14 33.75
CA LEU A 383 22.54 4.85 33.06
C LEU A 383 22.82 5.05 31.58
N ARG A 384 22.01 5.85 30.86
CA ARG A 384 22.19 6.12 29.42
C ARG A 384 23.58 6.67 29.11
N ASN A 385 24.06 7.64 29.90
CA ASN A 385 25.39 8.24 29.69
C ASN A 385 26.53 7.25 29.96
N LYS A 386 26.44 6.45 31.04
CA LYS A 386 27.45 5.42 31.32
C LYS A 386 27.45 4.36 30.21
N MET A 387 26.28 3.92 29.75
CA MET A 387 26.15 2.99 28.63
C MET A 387 26.71 3.57 27.33
N LEU A 388 26.40 4.81 26.97
CA LEU A 388 26.94 5.45 25.76
C LEU A 388 28.48 5.52 25.79
N ALA A 389 29.07 5.79 26.95
CA ALA A 389 30.53 5.76 27.12
C ALA A 389 31.10 4.34 26.94
N VAL A 390 30.42 3.30 27.47
CA VAL A 390 30.78 1.89 27.29
C VAL A 390 30.63 1.44 25.83
N GLU A 391 29.51 1.79 25.19
CA GLU A 391 29.22 1.52 23.78
C GLU A 391 30.31 2.12 22.87
N ASN A 392 30.65 3.39 23.05
CA ASN A 392 31.71 4.06 22.28
C ASN A 392 33.09 3.40 22.47
N GLN A 393 33.44 2.99 23.69
CA GLN A 393 34.69 2.26 23.95
C GLN A 393 34.70 0.87 23.29
N LEU A 394 33.55 0.20 23.21
CA LEU A 394 33.41 -1.10 22.57
C LEU A 394 33.42 -0.99 21.04
N TYR A 395 32.82 0.05 20.45
CA TYR A 395 32.96 0.35 19.01
C TYR A 395 34.43 0.46 18.60
N VAL A 396 35.24 1.26 19.29
CA VAL A 396 36.67 1.41 18.99
C VAL A 396 37.42 0.07 19.09
N LYS A 397 37.05 -0.81 20.02
CA LYS A 397 37.63 -2.16 20.13
C LYS A 397 37.20 -3.09 18.98
N ILE A 398 35.94 -3.01 18.55
CA ILE A 398 35.40 -3.76 17.39
C ILE A 398 36.05 -3.26 16.09
N GLU A 399 36.24 -1.95 15.93
CA GLU A 399 36.96 -1.35 14.80
C GLU A 399 38.41 -1.82 14.73
N ASN A 400 39.10 -1.89 15.87
CA ASN A 400 40.45 -2.44 15.98
C ASN A 400 40.53 -3.98 15.91
N GLY A 401 39.39 -4.68 15.87
CA GLY A 401 39.32 -6.14 15.70
C GLY A 401 39.79 -6.93 16.92
N THR A 402 39.59 -6.40 18.14
CA THR A 402 40.04 -7.01 19.40
C THR A 402 38.93 -7.68 20.21
N VAL A 403 37.70 -7.73 19.69
CA VAL A 403 36.52 -8.30 20.36
C VAL A 403 35.65 -9.04 19.34
N ASP A 404 35.51 -10.37 19.53
CA ASP A 404 34.76 -11.25 18.61
C ASP A 404 33.29 -11.43 19.00
N LYS A 405 32.93 -11.13 20.26
CA LYS A 405 31.56 -11.23 20.78
C LYS A 405 31.41 -10.38 22.03
N ILE A 406 30.24 -9.77 22.22
CA ILE A 406 29.88 -9.04 23.44
C ILE A 406 28.76 -9.78 24.17
N SER A 407 29.00 -10.14 25.43
CA SER A 407 27.98 -10.77 26.29
C SER A 407 27.22 -9.71 27.08
N HIS A 408 25.98 -10.05 27.48
CA HIS A 408 25.18 -9.18 28.36
C HIS A 408 25.85 -9.03 29.73
N HIS A 409 26.52 -10.07 30.22
CA HIS A 409 27.22 -10.06 31.51
C HIS A 409 28.36 -9.03 31.54
N ASP A 410 29.13 -8.91 30.45
CA ASP A 410 30.22 -7.93 30.35
C ASP A 410 29.72 -6.48 30.36
N LEU A 411 28.53 -6.23 29.82
CA LEU A 411 27.87 -4.93 29.85
C LEU A 411 27.31 -4.62 31.25
N HIS A 412 26.64 -5.58 31.90
CA HIS A 412 26.18 -5.43 33.30
C HIS A 412 27.35 -5.13 34.25
N ASN A 413 28.47 -5.86 34.13
CA ASN A 413 29.66 -5.64 34.97
C ASN A 413 30.24 -4.22 34.81
N GLN A 414 30.19 -3.63 33.61
CA GLN A 414 30.64 -2.24 33.36
C GLN A 414 29.66 -1.17 33.86
N LEU A 415 28.40 -1.55 34.12
CA LEU A 415 27.34 -0.66 34.62
C LEU A 415 27.15 -0.76 36.13
N ASN A 416 27.64 -1.83 36.79
CA ASN A 416 27.37 -2.13 38.20
C ASN A 416 27.63 -0.95 39.16
N GLU A 417 28.74 -0.23 38.98
CA GLU A 417 29.09 0.97 39.77
C GLU A 417 28.03 2.10 39.67
N ALA A 418 27.40 2.25 38.49
CA ALA A 418 26.32 3.22 38.29
C ALA A 418 24.99 2.70 38.87
N CYS A 419 24.71 1.40 38.74
CA CYS A 419 23.56 0.75 39.34
C CYS A 419 23.56 0.89 40.88
N GLU A 420 24.68 0.61 41.55
CA GLU A 420 24.82 0.77 42.99
C GLU A 420 24.56 2.22 43.46
N LYS A 421 25.12 3.21 42.73
CA LYS A 421 24.89 4.64 42.99
C LYS A 421 23.41 5.02 42.85
N ILE A 422 22.74 4.51 41.83
CA ILE A 422 21.32 4.77 41.57
C ILE A 422 20.43 4.08 42.61
N THR A 423 20.69 2.81 42.93
CA THR A 423 19.93 2.08 43.96
C THR A 423 19.99 2.82 45.29
N LYS A 424 21.18 3.30 45.70
CA LYS A 424 21.34 4.13 46.90
C LYS A 424 20.57 5.46 46.79
N SER A 425 20.73 6.21 45.70
CA SER A 425 20.03 7.48 45.49
C SER A 425 18.50 7.34 45.47
N MET A 426 17.99 6.23 44.96
CA MET A 426 16.56 5.93 44.92
C MET A 426 16.04 5.52 46.29
N THR A 427 16.76 4.67 47.03
CA THR A 427 16.44 4.36 48.43
C THR A 427 16.42 5.64 49.28
N ASP A 428 17.44 6.48 49.18
CA ASP A 428 17.49 7.77 49.87
C ASP A 428 16.30 8.70 49.51
N TYR A 429 15.83 8.68 48.25
CA TYR A 429 14.69 9.48 47.80
C TYR A 429 13.35 8.96 48.37
N PHE A 430 13.11 7.65 48.35
CA PHE A 430 11.87 7.07 48.90
C PHE A 430 11.81 7.14 50.45
N ASP A 431 12.95 7.04 51.13
CA ASP A 431 13.00 6.92 52.60
C ASP A 431 13.18 8.26 53.35
N LYS A 432 13.54 9.36 52.67
CA LYS A 432 13.85 10.67 53.32
C LYS A 432 13.08 11.87 52.78
N ASP A 433 12.28 11.71 51.73
CA ASP A 433 11.44 12.78 51.20
C ASP A 433 10.23 13.06 52.13
N GLY A 434 9.74 14.30 52.13
CA GLY A 434 8.62 14.73 52.97
C GLY A 434 7.29 14.02 52.64
N ASP A 435 7.16 13.51 51.42
CA ASP A 435 5.96 12.81 50.93
C ASP A 435 6.12 11.26 50.94
N SER A 436 7.04 10.72 51.76
CA SER A 436 7.42 9.30 51.78
C SER A 436 6.24 8.31 51.87
N GLU A 437 5.20 8.62 52.67
CA GLU A 437 3.98 7.79 52.76
C GLU A 437 3.23 7.69 51.42
N VAL A 438 3.18 8.77 50.64
CA VAL A 438 2.54 8.81 49.32
C VAL A 438 3.43 8.12 48.28
N LEU A 439 4.76 8.30 48.38
CA LEU A 439 5.74 7.68 47.48
C LEU A 439 5.82 6.15 47.64
N ALA A 440 5.56 5.63 48.84
CA ALA A 440 5.67 4.20 49.16
C ALA A 440 4.88 3.30 48.19
N GLN A 441 3.71 3.76 47.71
CA GLN A 441 2.86 3.01 46.78
C GLN A 441 3.51 2.77 45.41
N TRP A 442 4.47 3.62 45.00
CA TRP A 442 5.14 3.52 43.69
C TRP A 442 6.54 2.91 43.75
N ARG A 443 7.12 2.74 44.95
CA ARG A 443 8.49 2.24 45.16
C ARG A 443 8.81 0.97 44.37
N SER A 444 8.04 -0.11 44.62
CA SER A 444 8.23 -1.41 43.95
C SER A 444 8.12 -1.32 42.42
N ARG A 445 7.20 -0.48 41.93
CA ARG A 445 7.03 -0.22 40.48
C ARG A 445 8.26 0.46 39.89
N PHE A 446 8.79 1.50 40.53
CA PHE A 446 9.98 2.21 40.02
C PHE A 446 11.27 1.40 40.19
N GLU A 447 11.42 0.63 41.27
CA GLU A 447 12.52 -0.33 41.44
C GLU A 447 12.55 -1.38 40.32
N THR A 448 11.38 -1.86 39.90
CA THR A 448 11.23 -2.77 38.76
C THR A 448 11.50 -2.06 37.43
N LYS A 449 10.91 -0.88 37.23
CA LYS A 449 11.05 -0.05 36.02
C LYS A 449 12.52 0.32 35.71
N ILE A 450 13.36 0.54 36.72
CA ILE A 450 14.82 0.77 36.51
C ILE A 450 15.54 -0.51 36.08
N LYS A 451 15.19 -1.68 36.63
CA LYS A 451 15.80 -2.97 36.25
C LYS A 451 15.44 -3.34 34.81
N GLU A 452 14.16 -3.28 34.46
CA GLU A 452 13.69 -3.52 33.09
C GLU A 452 14.34 -2.56 32.09
N PHE A 453 14.50 -1.29 32.47
CA PHE A 453 15.18 -0.29 31.65
C PHE A 453 16.69 -0.57 31.48
N LEU A 454 17.37 -1.06 32.52
CA LEU A 454 18.76 -1.49 32.45
C LEU A 454 18.91 -2.71 31.52
N ASP A 455 18.12 -3.75 31.74
CA ASP A 455 18.16 -5.02 31.00
C ASP A 455 17.86 -4.80 29.51
N GLY A 456 16.82 -4.02 29.20
CA GLY A 456 16.46 -3.64 27.84
C GLY A 456 17.54 -2.80 27.15
N MET A 457 18.23 -1.92 27.88
CA MET A 457 19.36 -1.15 27.34
C MET A 457 20.58 -2.04 27.04
N VAL A 458 20.90 -2.98 27.95
CA VAL A 458 21.95 -3.98 27.75
C VAL A 458 21.65 -4.85 26.53
N GLU A 459 20.41 -5.33 26.39
CA GLU A 459 19.99 -6.14 25.25
C GLU A 459 20.09 -5.37 23.93
N GLN A 460 19.61 -4.13 23.87
CA GLN A 460 19.68 -3.29 22.66
C GLN A 460 21.13 -3.03 22.23
N VAL A 461 22.01 -2.62 23.16
CA VAL A 461 23.41 -2.34 22.86
C VAL A 461 24.17 -3.62 22.51
N ALA A 462 23.92 -4.74 23.20
CA ALA A 462 24.50 -6.03 22.84
C ALA A 462 24.07 -6.48 21.43
N LYS A 463 22.78 -6.38 21.09
CA LYS A 463 22.29 -6.69 19.73
C LYS A 463 22.94 -5.81 18.68
N LYS A 464 22.97 -4.49 18.90
CA LYS A 464 23.56 -3.50 17.98
C LYS A 464 25.05 -3.75 17.73
N LEU A 465 25.85 -3.93 18.79
CA LEU A 465 27.29 -4.16 18.65
C LEU A 465 27.61 -5.53 18.04
N ASN A 466 26.90 -6.60 18.43
CA ASN A 466 27.09 -7.91 17.79
C ASN A 466 26.65 -7.91 16.32
N ALA A 467 25.62 -7.14 15.94
CA ALA A 467 25.26 -6.95 14.53
C ALA A 467 26.35 -6.24 13.73
N VAL A 468 27.05 -5.26 14.33
CA VAL A 468 28.20 -4.59 13.70
C VAL A 468 29.40 -5.54 13.55
N ILE A 469 29.66 -6.42 14.53
CA ILE A 469 30.67 -7.49 14.40
C ILE A 469 30.30 -8.43 13.24
N GLN A 470 29.06 -8.91 13.19
CA GLN A 470 28.57 -9.77 12.10
C GLN A 470 28.63 -9.08 10.73
N GLN A 471 28.29 -7.79 10.66
CA GLN A 471 28.40 -6.99 9.44
C GLN A 471 29.88 -6.87 9.01
N LYS A 472 30.81 -6.68 9.95
CA LYS A 472 32.24 -6.61 9.65
C LYS A 472 32.80 -7.96 9.17
N GLU A 473 32.40 -9.07 9.77
CA GLU A 473 32.71 -10.41 9.24
C GLU A 473 32.12 -10.63 7.84
N ALA A 474 30.88 -10.23 7.62
CA ALA A 474 30.20 -10.35 6.33
C ALA A 474 30.89 -9.48 5.27
N CYS A 475 31.29 -8.25 5.61
CA CYS A 475 32.09 -7.38 4.76
C CYS A 475 33.47 -7.99 4.46
N LYS A 476 34.16 -8.59 5.43
CA LYS A 476 35.44 -9.29 5.19
C LYS A 476 35.26 -10.47 4.23
N LYS A 477 34.25 -11.32 4.47
CA LYS A 477 33.86 -12.43 3.57
C LYS A 477 33.41 -11.93 2.19
N LEU A 478 32.82 -10.73 2.11
CA LEU A 478 32.43 -10.07 0.87
C LEU A 478 33.63 -9.47 0.13
N ASP A 479 34.61 -8.89 0.80
CA ASP A 479 35.84 -8.35 0.18
C ASP A 479 36.76 -9.48 -0.29
N GLU A 480 36.84 -10.59 0.45
CA GLU A 480 37.47 -11.84 -0.01
C GLU A 480 36.76 -12.34 -1.29
N ARG A 481 35.42 -12.46 -1.27
CA ARG A 481 34.62 -12.80 -2.45
C ARG A 481 34.67 -11.74 -3.56
N LYS A 482 34.86 -10.47 -3.26
CA LYS A 482 34.98 -9.37 -4.23
C LYS A 482 36.34 -9.43 -4.91
N THR A 483 37.41 -9.74 -4.19
CA THR A 483 38.75 -9.96 -4.76
C THR A 483 38.75 -11.20 -5.68
N GLU A 484 38.03 -12.27 -5.27
CA GLU A 484 37.74 -13.44 -6.10
C GLU A 484 36.88 -13.08 -7.33
N LEU A 485 35.84 -12.26 -7.14
CA LEU A 485 34.93 -11.82 -8.20
C LEU A 485 35.56 -10.78 -9.12
N GLU A 486 36.51 -9.95 -8.71
CA GLU A 486 37.23 -9.00 -9.55
C GLU A 486 38.21 -9.75 -10.46
N LYS A 487 38.93 -10.75 -9.93
CA LYS A 487 39.71 -11.71 -10.74
C LYS A 487 38.86 -12.46 -11.77
N ASN A 488 37.61 -12.78 -11.43
CA ASN A 488 36.66 -13.45 -12.33
C ASN A 488 35.89 -12.48 -13.26
N CYS A 489 35.64 -11.24 -12.84
CA CYS A 489 34.99 -10.19 -13.62
C CYS A 489 35.94 -9.61 -14.65
N TYR A 490 37.25 -9.53 -14.39
CA TYR A 490 38.22 -9.19 -15.45
C TYR A 490 38.19 -10.19 -16.61
N ARG A 491 37.75 -11.45 -16.37
CA ARG A 491 37.48 -12.45 -17.42
C ARG A 491 36.05 -12.41 -18.00
N ARG A 492 35.08 -11.81 -17.29
CA ARG A 492 33.65 -11.74 -17.68
C ARG A 492 33.17 -10.35 -18.13
N ALA A 493 34.00 -9.30 -18.02
CA ALA A 493 33.70 -7.91 -18.39
C ALA A 493 33.67 -7.68 -19.93
N LYS A 494 33.04 -8.59 -20.66
CA LYS A 494 32.72 -8.48 -22.08
C LYS A 494 31.30 -9.01 -22.36
N SER A 495 30.29 -8.45 -21.69
CA SER A 495 28.90 -8.61 -22.14
C SER A 495 28.09 -7.32 -21.98
N SER A 496 27.36 -6.98 -23.04
CA SER A 496 26.69 -5.69 -23.27
C SER A 496 25.34 -5.52 -22.55
N LEU A 497 24.89 -6.54 -21.81
CA LEU A 497 23.47 -6.75 -21.55
C LEU A 497 22.88 -5.87 -20.43
N LEU A 498 23.62 -5.63 -19.35
CA LEU A 498 23.10 -4.88 -18.20
C LEU A 498 22.85 -3.39 -18.51
N LYS A 499 23.66 -2.81 -19.40
CA LYS A 499 23.56 -1.41 -19.83
C LYS A 499 22.33 -1.17 -20.70
N SER A 500 22.07 -2.09 -21.65
CA SER A 500 20.89 -2.04 -22.53
C SER A 500 19.58 -2.09 -21.73
N TRP A 501 19.48 -2.93 -20.70
CA TRP A 501 18.24 -3.09 -19.93
C TRP A 501 17.86 -1.83 -19.13
N LEU A 502 18.84 -1.13 -18.56
CA LEU A 502 18.63 0.16 -17.87
C LEU A 502 18.28 1.28 -18.85
N GLU A 503 18.98 1.35 -19.99
CA GLU A 503 18.72 2.34 -21.04
C GLU A 503 17.31 2.17 -21.64
N ASP A 504 16.86 0.94 -21.91
CA ASP A 504 15.51 0.65 -22.43
C ASP A 504 14.41 0.94 -21.41
N SER A 505 14.63 0.63 -20.13
CA SER A 505 13.65 0.90 -19.07
C SER A 505 13.48 2.41 -18.83
N HIS A 506 14.58 3.17 -18.84
CA HIS A 506 14.54 4.63 -18.72
C HIS A 506 13.91 5.30 -19.96
N LYS A 507 14.21 4.81 -21.18
CA LYS A 507 13.54 5.26 -22.42
C LYS A 507 12.03 5.03 -22.37
N LYS A 508 11.57 3.86 -21.92
CA LYS A 508 10.14 3.55 -21.77
C LYS A 508 9.45 4.45 -20.75
N PHE A 509 10.08 4.71 -19.60
CA PHE A 509 9.55 5.64 -18.60
C PHE A 509 9.41 7.07 -19.16
N LYS A 510 10.44 7.57 -19.85
CA LYS A 510 10.40 8.91 -20.44
C LYS A 510 9.36 9.01 -21.57
N HIS A 511 9.27 8.01 -22.44
CA HIS A 511 8.29 8.00 -23.54
C HIS A 511 6.84 8.07 -23.07
N ASN A 512 6.51 7.44 -21.93
CA ASN A 512 5.13 7.37 -21.44
C ASN A 512 4.67 8.58 -20.62
N ASN A 513 5.60 9.38 -20.09
CA ASN A 513 5.34 10.44 -19.10
C ASN A 513 5.83 11.84 -19.52
N ASP A 514 6.39 12.00 -20.72
CA ASP A 514 6.86 13.29 -21.24
C ASP A 514 5.78 13.95 -22.11
N VAL A 515 5.23 15.06 -21.63
CA VAL A 515 4.15 15.83 -22.29
C VAL A 515 4.56 16.28 -23.70
N SER A 516 5.84 16.55 -23.92
CA SER A 516 6.35 16.94 -25.26
C SER A 516 6.30 15.77 -26.23
N ILE A 517 6.62 14.55 -25.77
CA ILE A 517 6.54 13.32 -26.58
C ILE A 517 5.09 12.97 -26.90
N TYR A 518 4.17 13.13 -25.94
CA TYR A 518 2.74 12.94 -26.19
C TYR A 518 2.21 13.96 -27.21
N ALA A 519 2.52 15.26 -27.03
CA ALA A 519 2.10 16.32 -27.94
C ALA A 519 2.62 16.10 -29.38
N ASP A 520 3.90 15.73 -29.55
CA ASP A 520 4.45 15.39 -30.88
C ASP A 520 3.85 14.10 -31.46
N SER A 521 3.43 13.13 -30.63
CA SER A 521 2.72 11.93 -31.12
C SER A 521 1.32 12.26 -31.68
N LYS A 522 0.59 13.19 -31.04
CA LYS A 522 -0.74 13.64 -31.44
C LYS A 522 -0.73 14.65 -32.60
N LYS A 523 0.35 15.42 -32.75
CA LYS A 523 0.54 16.45 -33.78
C LYS A 523 0.20 16.01 -35.19
N SER A 524 0.57 14.80 -35.60
CA SER A 524 0.25 14.27 -36.94
C SER A 524 -1.25 14.02 -37.13
N GLN A 525 -1.95 13.57 -36.08
CA GLN A 525 -3.39 13.32 -36.07
C GLN A 525 -4.17 14.63 -36.17
N PHE A 526 -3.88 15.60 -35.30
CA PHE A 526 -4.51 16.93 -35.34
C PHE A 526 -4.18 17.71 -36.63
N PHE A 527 -2.96 17.59 -37.17
CA PHE A 527 -2.59 18.24 -38.43
C PHE A 527 -3.32 17.64 -39.65
N LYS A 528 -3.56 16.32 -39.67
CA LYS A 528 -4.44 15.70 -40.69
C LYS A 528 -5.87 16.23 -40.57
N ALA A 529 -6.43 16.28 -39.37
CA ALA A 529 -7.79 16.74 -39.12
C ALA A 529 -7.98 18.20 -39.55
N PHE A 530 -7.07 19.09 -39.13
CA PHE A 530 -7.01 20.47 -39.59
C PHE A 530 -6.93 20.59 -41.12
N LYS A 531 -6.05 19.81 -41.76
CA LYS A 531 -5.88 19.80 -43.23
C LYS A 531 -7.09 19.25 -44.00
N ALA A 532 -7.90 18.38 -43.40
CA ALA A 532 -9.17 17.94 -43.97
C ALA A 532 -10.24 19.04 -43.82
N PHE A 533 -10.33 19.66 -42.64
CA PHE A 533 -11.24 20.76 -42.37
C PHE A 533 -10.99 21.97 -43.31
N CYS A 534 -9.72 22.34 -43.56
CA CYS A 534 -9.33 23.37 -44.52
C CYS A 534 -9.56 23.01 -46.01
N LYS A 535 -10.24 21.91 -46.32
CA LYS A 535 -10.62 21.49 -47.68
C LYS A 535 -12.15 21.35 -47.84
N ASP A 536 -12.92 22.08 -47.02
CA ASP A 536 -14.39 22.01 -46.96
C ASP A 536 -14.92 20.58 -46.71
N SER A 537 -14.14 19.73 -46.02
CA SER A 537 -14.61 18.41 -45.57
C SER A 537 -15.57 18.58 -44.39
N SER A 538 -16.72 17.91 -44.42
CA SER A 538 -17.70 18.02 -43.33
C SER A 538 -17.19 17.43 -42.02
N SER A 539 -17.72 17.94 -40.91
CA SER A 539 -17.33 17.55 -39.56
C SER A 539 -17.43 16.04 -39.31
N SER A 540 -18.39 15.34 -39.93
CA SER A 540 -18.49 13.87 -39.87
C SER A 540 -17.30 13.13 -40.49
N VAL A 541 -16.71 13.63 -41.59
CA VAL A 541 -15.50 13.04 -42.21
C VAL A 541 -14.30 13.21 -41.29
N VAL A 542 -14.13 14.42 -40.73
CA VAL A 542 -13.01 14.74 -39.85
C VAL A 542 -13.11 13.95 -38.54
N PHE A 543 -14.30 13.90 -37.95
CA PHE A 543 -14.57 13.17 -36.71
C PHE A 543 -14.42 11.66 -36.91
N GLY A 544 -15.02 11.08 -37.97
CA GLY A 544 -14.88 9.65 -38.27
C GLY A 544 -13.43 9.23 -38.51
N GLY A 545 -12.63 10.07 -39.18
CA GLY A 545 -11.20 9.85 -39.36
C GLY A 545 -10.41 9.86 -38.04
N LEU A 546 -10.71 10.79 -37.13
CA LEU A 546 -10.09 10.85 -35.80
C LEU A 546 -10.37 9.58 -34.97
N ILE A 547 -11.62 9.12 -34.99
CA ILE A 547 -12.06 7.88 -34.31
C ILE A 547 -11.29 6.67 -34.88
N CYS A 548 -11.17 6.57 -36.20
CA CYS A 548 -10.47 5.45 -36.84
C CYS A 548 -8.96 5.46 -36.58
N ASP A 549 -8.30 6.64 -36.59
CA ASP A 549 -6.88 6.75 -36.23
C ASP A 549 -6.65 6.35 -34.76
N GLN A 550 -7.56 6.70 -33.83
CA GLN A 550 -7.44 6.31 -32.41
C GLN A 550 -7.76 4.84 -32.14
N LEU A 551 -8.79 4.29 -32.78
CA LEU A 551 -9.16 2.87 -32.64
C LEU A 551 -8.11 1.93 -33.20
N LYS A 552 -7.26 2.39 -34.12
CA LYS A 552 -6.21 1.57 -34.75
C LYS A 552 -5.26 0.94 -33.74
N ASP A 553 -4.59 1.75 -32.92
CA ASP A 553 -3.60 1.25 -31.96
C ASP A 553 -4.26 0.40 -30.86
N SER A 554 -5.44 0.80 -30.38
CA SER A 554 -6.24 0.02 -29.42
C SER A 554 -6.70 -1.34 -30.00
N THR A 555 -7.02 -1.41 -31.29
CA THR A 555 -7.41 -2.66 -31.98
C THR A 555 -6.21 -3.58 -32.16
N ILE A 556 -5.03 -3.04 -32.47
CA ILE A 556 -3.79 -3.82 -32.54
C ILE A 556 -3.45 -4.38 -31.15
N GLU A 557 -3.52 -3.57 -30.08
CA GLU A 557 -3.26 -4.04 -28.71
C GLU A 557 -4.24 -5.15 -28.30
N ALA A 558 -5.54 -4.95 -28.48
CA ALA A 558 -6.57 -5.94 -28.17
C ALA A 558 -6.39 -7.23 -28.99
N SER A 559 -6.09 -7.11 -30.28
CA SER A 559 -5.82 -8.25 -31.16
C SER A 559 -4.56 -9.01 -30.73
N CYS A 560 -3.48 -8.33 -30.33
CA CYS A 560 -2.27 -8.98 -29.83
C CYS A 560 -2.54 -9.73 -28.52
N ILE A 561 -3.38 -9.20 -27.62
CA ILE A 561 -3.79 -9.87 -26.37
C ILE A 561 -4.61 -11.13 -26.68
N ASP A 562 -5.69 -11.01 -27.47
CA ASP A 562 -6.53 -12.15 -27.86
C ASP A 562 -5.71 -13.19 -28.66
N SER A 563 -4.69 -12.76 -29.42
CA SER A 563 -3.78 -13.65 -30.14
C SER A 563 -2.80 -14.37 -29.24
N ALA A 564 -2.32 -13.73 -28.16
CA ALA A 564 -1.48 -14.40 -27.18
C ALA A 564 -2.24 -15.52 -26.46
N THR A 565 -3.49 -15.26 -26.08
CA THR A 565 -4.40 -16.24 -25.47
C THR A 565 -4.72 -17.38 -26.42
N ASN A 566 -5.25 -17.09 -27.62
CA ASN A 566 -5.61 -18.11 -28.60
C ASN A 566 -4.42 -18.97 -29.01
N LEU A 567 -3.21 -18.40 -29.07
CA LEU A 567 -1.98 -19.15 -29.35
C LEU A 567 -1.52 -20.02 -28.17
N ALA A 568 -1.70 -19.57 -26.93
CA ALA A 568 -1.45 -20.40 -25.75
C ALA A 568 -2.42 -21.59 -25.71
N ASP A 569 -3.71 -21.36 -25.95
CA ASP A 569 -4.74 -22.42 -26.00
C ASP A 569 -4.51 -23.39 -27.17
N GLU A 570 -4.15 -22.88 -28.35
CA GLU A 570 -3.74 -23.71 -29.50
C GLU A 570 -2.53 -24.60 -29.16
N MET A 571 -1.55 -24.08 -28.42
CA MET A 571 -0.43 -24.88 -27.91
C MET A 571 -0.88 -25.92 -26.87
N ARG A 572 -1.80 -25.57 -25.95
CA ARG A 572 -2.37 -26.51 -24.97
C ARG A 572 -3.12 -27.65 -25.64
N CYS A 573 -3.85 -27.39 -26.72
CA CYS A 573 -4.58 -28.43 -27.46
C CYS A 573 -3.65 -29.30 -28.31
N ASN A 574 -2.74 -28.68 -29.08
CA ASN A 574 -2.10 -29.35 -30.22
C ASN A 574 -0.58 -29.52 -30.11
N HIS A 575 0.10 -28.96 -29.11
CA HIS A 575 1.54 -29.16 -28.93
C HIS A 575 1.83 -30.26 -27.88
N PRO A 576 2.54 -31.36 -28.21
CA PRO A 576 2.72 -32.52 -27.32
C PRO A 576 3.31 -32.21 -25.94
N VAL A 577 4.14 -31.17 -25.84
CA VAL A 577 4.80 -30.73 -24.61
C VAL A 577 3.84 -29.98 -23.66
N PHE A 578 2.82 -29.31 -24.20
CA PHE A 578 1.89 -28.46 -23.44
C PHE A 578 0.48 -29.05 -23.29
N ASN A 579 0.17 -30.10 -24.06
CA ASN A 579 -1.03 -30.91 -23.91
C ASN A 579 -0.93 -31.75 -22.62
N GLY A 580 -2.03 -31.84 -21.85
CA GLY A 580 -2.07 -32.54 -20.56
C GLY A 580 -1.76 -31.63 -19.35
N ASN A 581 -1.07 -32.18 -18.36
CA ASN A 581 -0.77 -31.54 -17.08
C ASN A 581 0.73 -31.22 -16.91
N ARG A 582 1.11 -30.66 -15.76
CA ARG A 582 2.52 -30.37 -15.42
C ARG A 582 3.42 -31.62 -15.45
N THR A 583 2.90 -32.80 -15.15
CA THR A 583 3.67 -34.06 -15.18
C THR A 583 4.11 -34.41 -16.60
N ASN A 584 3.24 -34.24 -17.61
CA ASN A 584 3.62 -34.40 -19.01
C ASN A 584 4.70 -33.39 -19.46
N LEU A 585 4.66 -32.16 -18.93
CA LEU A 585 5.69 -31.16 -19.16
C LEU A 585 7.04 -31.58 -18.52
N GLU A 586 7.03 -32.05 -17.27
CA GLU A 586 8.22 -32.57 -16.58
C GLU A 586 8.84 -33.76 -17.32
N LYS A 587 8.00 -34.69 -17.80
CA LYS A 587 8.40 -35.82 -18.64
C LYS A 587 9.14 -35.39 -19.92
N HIS A 588 8.58 -34.46 -20.70
CA HIS A 588 9.22 -33.97 -21.92
C HIS A 588 10.55 -33.24 -21.64
N MET A 589 10.62 -32.51 -20.53
CA MET A 589 11.80 -31.82 -20.07
C MET A 589 12.92 -32.78 -19.60
N LEU A 590 12.59 -33.80 -18.79
CA LEU A 590 13.51 -34.85 -18.36
C LEU A 590 14.01 -35.69 -19.54
N LYS A 591 13.13 -35.99 -20.51
CA LYS A 591 13.50 -36.64 -21.77
C LYS A 591 14.54 -35.82 -22.54
N LEU A 592 14.30 -34.51 -22.75
CA LEU A 592 15.26 -33.65 -23.46
C LEU A 592 16.61 -33.58 -22.72
N LEU A 593 16.60 -33.50 -21.39
CA LEU A 593 17.81 -33.51 -20.58
C LEU A 593 18.60 -34.82 -20.72
N ALA A 594 17.90 -35.96 -20.77
CA ALA A 594 18.51 -37.28 -20.95
C ALA A 594 19.06 -37.48 -22.38
N GLU A 595 18.30 -37.06 -23.40
CA GLU A 595 18.74 -37.14 -24.81
C GLU A 595 20.06 -36.39 -25.05
N ASN A 596 20.18 -35.19 -24.48
CA ASN A 596 21.39 -34.36 -24.55
C ASN A 596 22.47 -34.71 -23.51
N GLU A 597 22.17 -35.61 -22.57
CA GLU A 597 23.00 -35.93 -21.40
C GLU A 597 23.48 -34.69 -20.61
N ASP A 598 22.62 -33.67 -20.48
CA ASP A 598 22.93 -32.37 -19.87
C ASP A 598 22.88 -32.42 -18.34
N PHE A 599 23.98 -32.85 -17.72
CA PHE A 599 24.15 -32.86 -16.27
C PHE A 599 23.89 -31.50 -15.60
N VAL A 600 24.31 -30.39 -16.24
CA VAL A 600 24.14 -29.05 -15.66
C VAL A 600 22.67 -28.66 -15.67
N GLY A 601 21.95 -28.96 -16.75
CA GLY A 601 20.50 -28.81 -16.84
C GLY A 601 19.77 -29.67 -15.81
N PHE A 602 20.15 -30.94 -15.64
CA PHE A 602 19.60 -31.82 -14.60
C PHE A 602 19.78 -31.23 -13.20
N MET A 603 20.99 -30.80 -12.84
CA MET A 603 21.22 -30.22 -11.52
C MET A 603 20.49 -28.88 -11.34
N THR A 604 20.39 -28.05 -12.39
CA THR A 604 19.60 -26.80 -12.34
C THR A 604 18.11 -27.06 -12.11
N TYR A 605 17.59 -28.13 -12.71
CA TYR A 605 16.23 -28.61 -12.47
C TYR A 605 16.05 -29.17 -11.04
N ILE A 606 17.02 -29.93 -10.51
CA ILE A 606 16.97 -30.45 -9.13
C ILE A 606 17.05 -29.31 -8.10
N ASP A 607 17.95 -28.35 -8.29
CA ASP A 607 18.18 -27.23 -7.37
C ASP A 607 17.05 -26.19 -7.43
N THR A 608 16.53 -25.90 -8.64
CA THR A 608 15.59 -24.79 -8.90
C THR A 608 14.48 -25.18 -9.90
N PRO A 609 13.64 -26.19 -9.56
CA PRO A 609 12.74 -26.84 -10.53
C PRO A 609 11.75 -25.89 -11.21
N LYS A 610 11.16 -24.94 -10.46
CA LYS A 610 10.24 -23.93 -11.00
C LYS A 610 10.89 -23.08 -12.10
N LYS A 611 12.04 -22.47 -11.77
CA LYS A 611 12.78 -21.57 -12.66
C LYS A 611 13.27 -22.28 -13.93
N TYR A 612 13.68 -23.54 -13.80
CA TYR A 612 14.08 -24.35 -14.94
C TYR A 612 12.88 -24.66 -15.86
N MET A 613 11.74 -25.07 -15.29
CA MET A 613 10.52 -25.35 -16.06
C MET A 613 9.97 -24.10 -16.77
N GLU A 614 9.95 -22.94 -16.10
CA GLU A 614 9.62 -21.66 -16.74
C GLU A 614 10.53 -21.38 -17.94
N THR A 615 11.85 -21.52 -17.77
CA THR A 615 12.84 -21.30 -18.83
C THR A 615 12.63 -22.25 -20.01
N PHE A 616 12.27 -23.50 -19.73
CA PHE A 616 11.93 -24.52 -20.74
C PHE A 616 10.67 -24.15 -21.53
N ILE A 617 9.58 -23.74 -20.87
CA ILE A 617 8.35 -23.25 -21.54
C ILE A 617 8.70 -22.11 -22.49
N ARG A 618 9.44 -21.09 -22.04
CA ARG A 618 9.83 -19.94 -22.89
C ARG A 618 10.66 -20.36 -24.12
N LYS A 619 11.46 -21.42 -24.01
CA LYS A 619 12.25 -21.96 -25.13
C LYS A 619 11.37 -22.68 -26.15
N GLU A 620 10.49 -23.58 -25.71
CA GLU A 620 9.62 -24.33 -26.61
C GLU A 620 8.55 -23.44 -27.26
N VAL A 621 8.00 -22.43 -26.56
CA VAL A 621 7.09 -21.44 -27.17
C VAL A 621 7.78 -20.65 -28.29
N LYS A 622 9.02 -20.18 -28.07
CA LYS A 622 9.80 -19.47 -29.10
C LYS A 622 10.09 -20.34 -30.32
N LYS A 623 10.33 -21.63 -30.11
CA LYS A 623 10.48 -22.63 -31.17
C LYS A 623 9.17 -22.84 -31.92
N TYR A 624 8.06 -23.08 -31.23
CA TYR A 624 6.74 -23.24 -31.85
C TYR A 624 6.36 -22.05 -32.75
N ILE A 625 6.52 -20.81 -32.25
CA ILE A 625 6.24 -19.58 -33.01
C ILE A 625 7.13 -19.47 -34.26
N LYS A 626 8.40 -19.88 -34.16
CA LYS A 626 9.33 -19.88 -35.29
C LYS A 626 8.94 -20.91 -36.35
N ASP A 627 8.50 -22.09 -35.91
CA ASP A 627 8.25 -23.24 -36.77
C ASP A 627 6.82 -23.23 -37.36
N ASN A 628 5.88 -22.46 -36.79
CA ASN A 628 4.45 -22.40 -37.18
C ASN A 628 3.99 -20.97 -37.57
N ARG A 629 4.84 -20.19 -38.24
CA ARG A 629 4.58 -18.76 -38.56
C ARG A 629 3.21 -18.51 -39.20
N ASP A 630 2.87 -19.24 -40.25
CA ASP A 630 1.62 -19.03 -41.01
C ASP A 630 0.39 -19.23 -40.12
N LYS A 631 0.46 -20.18 -39.18
CA LYS A 631 -0.59 -20.48 -38.22
C LYS A 631 -0.74 -19.36 -37.18
N VAL A 632 0.37 -18.82 -36.68
CA VAL A 632 0.39 -17.64 -35.80
C VAL A 632 -0.21 -16.42 -36.51
N GLN A 633 0.16 -16.18 -37.77
CA GLN A 633 -0.37 -15.07 -38.57
C GLN A 633 -1.87 -15.24 -38.84
N ASN A 634 -2.35 -16.46 -39.12
CA ASN A 634 -3.76 -16.74 -39.31
C ASN A 634 -4.60 -16.52 -38.03
N ILE A 635 -4.05 -16.84 -36.84
CA ILE A 635 -4.69 -16.53 -35.55
C ILE A 635 -4.79 -15.01 -35.37
N ALA A 636 -3.70 -14.27 -35.63
CA ALA A 636 -3.69 -12.82 -35.53
C ALA A 636 -4.68 -12.14 -36.47
N ARG A 637 -4.72 -12.54 -37.75
CA ARG A 637 -5.67 -12.02 -38.74
C ARG A 637 -7.12 -12.25 -38.32
N ARG A 638 -7.44 -13.47 -37.84
CA ARG A 638 -8.79 -13.81 -37.35
C ARG A 638 -9.20 -12.96 -36.14
N ASN A 639 -8.27 -12.61 -35.27
CA ASN A 639 -8.56 -11.76 -34.12
C ASN A 639 -8.76 -10.29 -34.51
N VAL A 640 -8.01 -9.77 -35.49
CA VAL A 640 -8.29 -8.46 -36.11
C VAL A 640 -9.69 -8.45 -36.74
N GLU A 641 -10.04 -9.50 -37.51
CA GLU A 641 -11.37 -9.68 -38.10
C GLU A 641 -12.47 -9.61 -37.03
N ASN A 642 -12.39 -10.47 -36.00
CA ASN A 642 -13.36 -10.54 -34.92
C ASN A 642 -13.54 -9.19 -34.18
N ILE A 643 -12.45 -8.48 -33.88
CA ILE A 643 -12.53 -7.18 -33.18
C ILE A 643 -13.13 -6.12 -34.11
N THR A 644 -12.77 -6.10 -35.38
CA THR A 644 -13.34 -5.16 -36.36
C THR A 644 -14.86 -5.37 -36.49
N GLU A 645 -15.32 -6.61 -36.57
CA GLU A 645 -16.75 -6.94 -36.63
C GLU A 645 -17.50 -6.51 -35.36
N LEU A 646 -16.88 -6.63 -34.17
CA LEU A 646 -17.44 -6.11 -32.91
C LEU A 646 -17.54 -4.57 -32.91
N LEU A 647 -16.55 -3.87 -33.46
CA LEU A 647 -16.56 -2.41 -33.56
C LEU A 647 -17.62 -1.91 -34.56
N ILE A 648 -17.74 -2.55 -35.72
CA ILE A 648 -18.79 -2.24 -36.72
C ILE A 648 -20.19 -2.51 -36.13
N LYS A 649 -20.37 -3.60 -35.38
CA LYS A 649 -21.63 -3.84 -34.68
C LYS A 649 -21.94 -2.76 -33.63
N ALA A 650 -20.96 -2.39 -32.82
CA ALA A 650 -21.12 -1.33 -31.81
C ALA A 650 -21.44 0.03 -32.44
N LEU A 651 -20.87 0.31 -33.61
CA LEU A 651 -21.15 1.49 -34.43
C LEU A 651 -22.63 1.53 -34.85
N HIS A 652 -23.14 0.44 -35.45
CA HIS A 652 -24.55 0.32 -35.84
C HIS A 652 -25.52 0.45 -34.64
N ASP A 653 -25.21 -0.20 -33.52
CA ASP A 653 -26.04 -0.16 -32.32
C ASP A 653 -26.08 1.28 -31.72
N ALA A 654 -24.96 2.00 -31.70
CA ALA A 654 -24.89 3.40 -31.24
C ALA A 654 -25.63 4.38 -32.17
N THR A 655 -25.44 4.26 -33.48
CA THR A 655 -26.14 5.09 -34.49
C THR A 655 -27.65 4.88 -34.44
N LYS A 656 -28.09 3.63 -34.30
CA LYS A 656 -29.50 3.30 -34.09
C LYS A 656 -30.07 3.87 -32.80
N ALA A 657 -29.31 3.81 -31.69
CA ALA A 657 -29.73 4.35 -30.41
C ALA A 657 -29.95 5.86 -30.46
N VAL A 658 -28.98 6.62 -30.99
CA VAL A 658 -29.09 8.09 -31.06
C VAL A 658 -30.23 8.55 -31.98
N LYS A 659 -30.42 7.88 -33.12
CA LYS A 659 -31.54 8.16 -34.06
C LYS A 659 -32.90 7.87 -33.43
N THR A 660 -33.02 6.80 -32.65
CA THR A 660 -34.27 6.44 -31.95
C THR A 660 -34.63 7.46 -30.87
N GLN A 661 -33.65 7.97 -30.15
CA GLN A 661 -33.83 8.93 -29.04
C GLN A 661 -33.82 10.40 -29.49
N ARG A 662 -33.52 10.68 -30.77
CA ARG A 662 -33.25 12.03 -31.31
C ARG A 662 -32.14 12.76 -30.52
N GLY A 663 -31.08 12.02 -30.18
CA GLY A 663 -29.95 12.54 -29.43
C GLY A 663 -28.96 13.37 -30.27
N ASN A 664 -27.95 13.91 -29.59
CA ASN A 664 -26.84 14.67 -30.16
C ASN A 664 -25.56 13.82 -30.25
N ILE A 665 -24.49 14.42 -30.77
CA ILE A 665 -23.17 13.76 -30.91
C ILE A 665 -22.60 13.26 -29.57
N GLU A 666 -22.84 13.97 -28.47
CA GLU A 666 -22.42 13.56 -27.11
C GLU A 666 -23.09 12.25 -26.68
N MET A 667 -24.40 12.11 -26.92
CA MET A 667 -25.12 10.86 -26.67
C MET A 667 -24.57 9.71 -27.51
N TRP A 668 -24.29 9.96 -28.79
CA TRP A 668 -23.70 8.95 -29.69
C TRP A 668 -22.31 8.51 -29.22
N VAL A 669 -21.41 9.46 -28.87
CA VAL A 669 -20.05 9.14 -28.37
C VAL A 669 -20.12 8.37 -27.06
N LYS A 670 -21.02 8.76 -26.15
CA LYS A 670 -21.21 8.08 -24.86
C LYS A 670 -21.67 6.63 -25.07
N GLU A 671 -22.62 6.39 -25.97
CA GLU A 671 -23.13 5.05 -26.24
C GLU A 671 -22.12 4.17 -27.00
N PHE A 672 -21.44 4.72 -28.01
CA PHE A 672 -20.37 4.00 -28.72
C PHE A 672 -19.19 3.66 -27.81
N SER A 673 -18.78 4.60 -26.94
CA SER A 673 -17.75 4.34 -25.91
C SER A 673 -18.20 3.25 -24.94
N ARG A 674 -19.45 3.28 -24.46
CA ARG A 674 -20.02 2.25 -23.58
C ARG A 674 -20.04 0.86 -24.22
N LEU A 675 -20.38 0.77 -25.51
CA LEU A 675 -20.43 -0.50 -26.25
C LEU A 675 -19.04 -1.08 -26.54
N THR A 676 -18.00 -0.23 -26.63
CA THR A 676 -16.63 -0.62 -26.99
C THR A 676 -15.67 -0.77 -25.80
N GLN A 677 -16.01 -0.20 -24.62
CA GLN A 677 -15.18 -0.08 -23.41
C GLN A 677 -14.50 -1.37 -22.96
N HIS A 678 -15.15 -2.53 -23.10
CA HIS A 678 -14.61 -3.82 -22.65
C HIS A 678 -13.59 -4.47 -23.61
N LYS A 679 -13.40 -3.92 -24.81
CA LYS A 679 -12.49 -4.48 -25.82
C LYS A 679 -11.44 -3.51 -26.35
N VAL A 680 -11.72 -2.21 -26.42
CA VAL A 680 -10.76 -1.20 -26.88
C VAL A 680 -10.76 0.02 -25.97
N LYS A 681 -9.59 0.64 -25.77
CA LYS A 681 -9.51 1.93 -25.11
C LYS A 681 -9.91 3.02 -26.10
N LEU A 682 -10.97 3.76 -25.77
CA LEU A 682 -11.47 4.89 -26.56
C LEU A 682 -11.59 6.11 -25.64
N SER A 683 -11.08 7.26 -26.09
CA SER A 683 -11.12 8.52 -25.33
C SER A 683 -11.17 9.67 -26.32
N ILE A 684 -12.40 10.03 -26.70
CA ILE A 684 -12.70 11.04 -27.72
C ILE A 684 -13.44 12.19 -27.05
N SER A 685 -12.96 13.43 -27.21
CA SER A 685 -13.82 14.61 -27.03
C SER A 685 -14.59 14.86 -28.33
N CYS A 686 -15.89 15.14 -28.20
CA CYS A 686 -16.73 15.64 -29.29
C CYS A 686 -16.96 17.16 -29.22
N GLU A 687 -16.25 17.85 -28.32
CA GLU A 687 -16.25 19.31 -28.28
C GLU A 687 -15.84 19.86 -29.65
N GLY A 688 -16.57 20.87 -30.10
CA GLY A 688 -16.39 21.45 -31.43
C GLY A 688 -17.00 20.66 -32.60
N PHE A 689 -17.54 19.45 -32.41
CA PHE A 689 -18.25 18.65 -33.43
C PHE A 689 -19.78 18.63 -33.24
N SER A 690 -20.32 19.62 -32.52
CA SER A 690 -21.76 19.74 -32.20
C SER A 690 -22.65 20.03 -33.41
N ASP A 691 -22.06 20.30 -34.57
CA ASP A 691 -22.70 20.49 -35.87
C ASP A 691 -23.00 19.18 -36.62
N ILE A 692 -22.60 18.01 -36.09
CA ILE A 692 -22.94 16.70 -36.65
C ILE A 692 -24.39 16.32 -36.33
N ASP A 693 -25.25 16.32 -37.35
CA ASP A 693 -26.65 15.88 -37.30
C ASP A 693 -26.92 14.61 -38.13
N ASN A 694 -26.18 14.41 -39.22
CA ASN A 694 -26.28 13.24 -40.09
C ASN A 694 -25.43 12.06 -39.59
N PHE A 695 -26.01 11.29 -38.66
CA PHE A 695 -25.39 10.11 -38.08
C PHE A 695 -25.21 8.93 -39.07
N ASP A 696 -26.06 8.81 -40.09
CA ASP A 696 -25.91 7.76 -41.12
C ASP A 696 -24.64 7.99 -41.94
N PHE A 697 -24.34 9.25 -42.26
CA PHE A 697 -23.09 9.59 -42.94
C PHE A 697 -21.87 9.45 -42.02
N LEU A 698 -21.98 9.79 -40.72
CA LEU A 698 -20.89 9.54 -39.76
C LEU A 698 -20.57 8.03 -39.65
N GLU A 699 -21.61 7.19 -39.62
CA GLU A 699 -21.50 5.73 -39.62
C GLU A 699 -20.75 5.21 -40.85
N GLU A 700 -21.14 5.62 -42.07
CA GLU A 700 -20.46 5.26 -43.32
C GLU A 700 -18.96 5.62 -43.30
N GLN A 701 -18.59 6.79 -42.78
CA GLN A 701 -17.18 7.22 -42.68
C GLN A 701 -16.37 6.35 -41.71
N ILE A 702 -16.94 5.99 -40.55
CA ILE A 702 -16.25 5.16 -39.56
C ILE A 702 -16.15 3.71 -40.03
N GLU A 703 -17.20 3.14 -40.63
CA GLU A 703 -17.18 1.77 -41.17
C GLU A 703 -16.13 1.62 -42.28
N THR A 704 -16.03 2.61 -43.16
CA THR A 704 -15.00 2.69 -44.22
C THR A 704 -13.59 2.76 -43.61
N GLY A 705 -13.39 3.59 -42.58
CA GLY A 705 -12.09 3.73 -41.91
C GLY A 705 -11.68 2.48 -41.11
N LEU A 706 -12.62 1.82 -40.44
CA LEU A 706 -12.39 0.54 -39.75
C LEU A 706 -12.04 -0.58 -40.74
N THR A 707 -12.73 -0.65 -41.87
CA THR A 707 -12.43 -1.63 -42.94
C THR A 707 -11.05 -1.38 -43.54
N SER A 708 -10.70 -0.12 -43.83
CA SER A 708 -9.36 0.26 -44.30
C SER A 708 -8.27 -0.11 -43.30
N ASN A 709 -8.51 0.12 -42.01
CA ASN A 709 -7.60 -0.28 -40.94
C ASN A 709 -7.44 -1.81 -40.86
N LYS A 710 -8.54 -2.58 -40.99
CA LYS A 710 -8.51 -4.06 -41.04
C LYS A 710 -7.60 -4.58 -42.16
N GLU A 711 -7.68 -4.00 -43.37
CA GLU A 711 -6.79 -4.36 -44.47
C GLU A 711 -5.32 -4.04 -44.16
N MET A 712 -5.02 -2.85 -43.61
CA MET A 712 -3.67 -2.50 -43.17
C MET A 712 -3.13 -3.39 -42.03
N MET A 713 -4.01 -3.98 -41.22
CA MET A 713 -3.66 -4.88 -40.11
C MET A 713 -3.59 -6.37 -40.51
N GLY A 714 -3.92 -6.72 -41.75
CA GLY A 714 -3.88 -8.11 -42.24
C GLY A 714 -2.48 -8.75 -42.27
N ASP A 715 -1.45 -7.91 -42.22
CA ASP A 715 -0.02 -8.25 -42.28
C ASP A 715 0.71 -8.20 -40.92
N LEU A 716 -0.02 -8.12 -39.79
CA LEU A 716 0.57 -8.12 -38.44
C LEU A 716 1.61 -9.23 -38.27
N SER A 717 2.84 -8.84 -37.97
CA SER A 717 3.98 -9.73 -37.89
C SER A 717 4.03 -10.50 -36.56
N PRO A 718 4.61 -11.72 -36.52
CA PRO A 718 4.87 -12.42 -35.26
C PRO A 718 5.81 -11.69 -34.29
N ASP A 719 6.49 -10.62 -34.73
CA ASP A 719 7.33 -9.76 -33.91
C ASP A 719 6.57 -8.57 -33.30
N GLU A 720 5.44 -8.14 -33.89
CA GLU A 720 4.55 -7.14 -33.28
C GLU A 720 3.77 -7.72 -32.10
N ILE A 721 3.38 -9.00 -32.16
CA ILE A 721 2.77 -9.71 -31.00
C ILE A 721 3.73 -9.71 -29.79
N LYS A 722 5.05 -9.69 -30.00
CA LYS A 722 6.07 -9.62 -28.92
C LYS A 722 6.21 -8.23 -28.29
N LYS A 723 5.60 -7.19 -28.87
CA LYS A 723 5.72 -5.80 -28.43
C LYS A 723 4.82 -5.49 -27.22
N TYR A 724 3.75 -6.27 -27.04
CA TYR A 724 2.69 -6.03 -26.05
C TYR A 724 2.88 -6.84 -24.76
N ARG A 725 2.23 -6.40 -23.67
CA ARG A 725 2.52 -6.82 -22.29
C ARG A 725 2.27 -8.32 -22.01
N LEU A 726 1.27 -8.91 -22.65
CA LEU A 726 0.91 -10.32 -22.45
C LEU A 726 1.56 -11.19 -23.52
N GLN A 727 2.21 -12.29 -23.12
CA GLN A 727 2.95 -13.18 -24.01
C GLN A 727 2.47 -14.64 -23.84
N PRO A 728 2.41 -15.46 -24.90
CA PRO A 728 1.93 -16.85 -24.81
C PRO A 728 2.71 -17.72 -23.83
N ASP A 729 4.03 -17.46 -23.69
CA ASP A 729 4.88 -18.18 -22.74
C ASP A 729 4.54 -17.85 -21.29
N GLN A 730 4.15 -16.61 -20.99
CA GLN A 730 3.69 -16.23 -19.66
C GLN A 730 2.34 -16.88 -19.33
N ILE A 731 1.39 -16.88 -20.28
CA ILE A 731 0.08 -17.55 -20.09
C ILE A 731 0.28 -19.04 -19.79
N LEU A 732 1.14 -19.72 -20.56
CA LEU A 732 1.45 -21.14 -20.34
C LEU A 732 2.19 -21.39 -19.01
N ILE A 733 3.08 -20.48 -18.59
CA ILE A 733 3.70 -20.54 -17.25
C ILE A 733 2.65 -20.40 -16.16
N ASP A 734 1.73 -19.45 -16.27
CA ASP A 734 0.71 -19.22 -15.25
C ASP A 734 -0.29 -20.38 -15.18
N GLN A 735 -0.63 -20.99 -16.32
CA GLN A 735 -1.48 -22.19 -16.40
C GLN A 735 -0.79 -23.47 -15.88
N LEU A 736 0.51 -23.67 -16.14
CA LEU A 736 1.20 -24.96 -15.86
C LEU A 736 2.08 -24.93 -14.59
N CYS A 737 2.50 -23.75 -14.13
CA CYS A 737 3.41 -23.57 -13.00
C CYS A 737 2.78 -22.89 -11.78
N ASN A 738 1.50 -22.50 -11.81
CA ASN A 738 0.78 -22.00 -10.63
C ASN A 738 0.23 -23.15 -9.75
N CYS A 739 1.15 -23.92 -9.17
CA CYS A 739 0.90 -25.13 -8.38
C CYS A 739 1.94 -25.28 -7.26
N CYS A 740 1.94 -26.40 -6.54
CA CYS A 740 2.87 -26.62 -5.43
C CYS A 740 4.32 -26.86 -5.91
N TRP A 741 5.29 -26.18 -5.30
CA TRP A 741 6.73 -26.31 -5.60
C TRP A 741 7.57 -26.75 -4.39
N VAL A 742 6.94 -27.15 -3.29
CA VAL A 742 7.64 -27.72 -2.14
C VAL A 742 8.32 -29.03 -2.56
N THR A 743 9.56 -29.23 -2.11
CA THR A 743 10.38 -30.39 -2.47
C THR A 743 10.60 -31.33 -1.27
N CYS A 744 10.65 -32.64 -1.57
CA CYS A 744 10.82 -33.70 -0.58
C CYS A 744 12.10 -33.44 0.25
N PRO A 745 12.04 -33.46 1.60
CA PRO A 745 13.20 -33.16 2.44
C PRO A 745 14.38 -34.10 2.23
N PHE A 746 14.13 -35.30 1.68
CA PHE A 746 15.12 -36.32 1.42
C PHE A 746 15.79 -36.18 0.05
N CYS A 747 15.04 -36.35 -1.04
CA CYS A 747 15.56 -36.45 -2.41
C CYS A 747 15.26 -35.24 -3.34
N SER A 748 14.66 -34.17 -2.82
CA SER A 748 14.22 -33.00 -3.59
C SER A 748 13.22 -33.26 -4.74
N ALA A 749 12.55 -34.43 -4.77
CA ALA A 749 11.41 -34.64 -5.65
C ALA A 749 10.32 -33.58 -5.37
N VAL A 750 9.78 -32.96 -6.41
CA VAL A 750 8.81 -31.86 -6.26
C VAL A 750 7.41 -32.42 -5.99
N CYS A 751 6.64 -31.77 -5.14
CA CYS A 751 5.25 -32.12 -4.93
C CYS A 751 4.44 -32.03 -6.24
N THR A 752 3.56 -33.01 -6.48
CA THR A 752 2.70 -33.10 -7.66
C THR A 752 1.30 -32.51 -7.47
N ASN A 753 1.00 -31.94 -6.30
CA ASN A 753 -0.28 -31.29 -6.06
C ASN A 753 -0.43 -30.02 -6.94
N THR A 754 -1.53 -29.95 -7.67
CA THR A 754 -1.85 -28.86 -8.60
C THR A 754 -2.29 -27.58 -7.89
N VAL A 755 -2.69 -27.66 -6.61
CA VAL A 755 -3.04 -26.49 -5.79
C VAL A 755 -1.79 -25.91 -5.15
N LYS A 756 -1.65 -24.59 -5.19
CA LYS A 756 -0.56 -23.86 -4.53
C LYS A 756 -0.83 -23.78 -3.01
N ASP A 757 0.21 -23.93 -2.18
CA ASP A 757 0.15 -23.74 -0.72
C ASP A 757 -0.96 -24.54 0.00
N HIS A 758 -1.16 -25.80 -0.42
CA HIS A 758 -2.31 -26.67 -0.14
C HIS A 758 -2.44 -27.23 1.31
N SER A 759 -2.22 -26.42 2.35
CA SER A 759 -2.48 -26.82 3.73
C SER A 759 -3.99 -27.09 3.94
N PRO A 760 -4.41 -28.17 4.65
CA PRO A 760 -3.62 -29.07 5.49
C PRO A 760 -3.15 -30.37 4.79
N ASP A 761 -3.39 -30.55 3.49
CA ASP A 761 -3.04 -31.79 2.79
C ASP A 761 -1.53 -31.97 2.71
N LYS A 762 -1.06 -33.20 2.97
CA LYS A 762 0.37 -33.53 2.93
C LYS A 762 0.93 -33.44 1.50
N HIS A 763 2.18 -33.00 1.40
CA HIS A 763 2.94 -33.04 0.16
C HIS A 763 3.31 -34.48 -0.19
N SER A 764 3.02 -34.89 -1.42
CA SER A 764 3.40 -36.19 -1.96
C SER A 764 3.98 -36.04 -3.37
N ALA A 765 4.70 -37.06 -3.81
CA ALA A 765 5.16 -37.25 -5.18
C ALA A 765 5.10 -38.75 -5.51
N PRO A 766 4.62 -39.17 -6.70
CA PRO A 766 4.43 -40.59 -7.02
C PRO A 766 5.76 -41.33 -7.16
N PHE A 767 6.84 -40.63 -7.51
CA PHE A 767 8.17 -41.21 -7.63
C PHE A 767 9.23 -40.34 -6.96
N HIS A 768 10.02 -40.99 -6.10
CA HIS A 768 11.18 -40.39 -5.45
C HIS A 768 12.49 -40.75 -6.17
N ARG A 769 13.55 -40.01 -5.86
CA ARG A 769 14.89 -40.13 -6.46
C ARG A 769 15.87 -40.73 -5.44
N PRO A 770 17.00 -41.31 -5.86
CA PRO A 770 18.07 -41.72 -4.96
C PRO A 770 18.55 -40.52 -4.15
N ASN A 771 18.70 -40.67 -2.83
CA ASN A 771 18.99 -39.54 -1.95
C ASN A 771 20.34 -38.85 -2.27
N GLY A 772 21.31 -39.60 -2.79
CA GLY A 772 22.62 -39.10 -3.23
C GLY A 772 22.57 -38.11 -4.41
N VAL A 773 21.50 -38.14 -5.23
CA VAL A 773 21.29 -37.13 -6.29
C VAL A 773 21.20 -35.71 -5.72
N ASN A 774 20.73 -35.58 -4.48
CA ASN A 774 20.65 -34.33 -3.73
C ASN A 774 21.81 -34.17 -2.71
N GLY A 775 22.94 -34.86 -2.91
CA GLY A 775 24.12 -34.74 -2.06
C GLY A 775 24.05 -35.43 -0.69
N ARG A 776 23.00 -36.24 -0.40
CA ARG A 776 22.92 -36.94 0.90
C ARG A 776 23.95 -38.08 1.00
N LYS A 777 24.63 -38.13 2.14
CA LYS A 777 25.65 -39.14 2.49
C LYS A 777 25.35 -39.82 3.83
N TYR A 778 25.98 -40.96 4.09
CA TYR A 778 25.96 -41.57 5.42
C TYR A 778 26.85 -40.76 6.38
N ARG A 779 26.30 -40.39 7.56
CA ARG A 779 27.04 -39.61 8.57
C ARG A 779 28.32 -40.35 8.99
N GLY A 780 29.41 -39.60 9.14
CA GLY A 780 30.73 -40.16 9.44
C GLY A 780 31.46 -40.77 8.24
N THR A 781 30.92 -40.66 7.02
CA THR A 781 31.55 -41.15 5.78
C THR A 781 31.46 -40.09 4.67
N ASN A 782 32.11 -40.38 3.53
CA ASN A 782 31.90 -39.65 2.27
C ASN A 782 31.06 -40.45 1.26
N ASN A 783 30.45 -41.55 1.69
CA ASN A 783 29.67 -42.44 0.82
C ASN A 783 28.25 -41.89 0.61
N PHE A 784 27.80 -41.76 -0.64
CA PHE A 784 26.43 -41.37 -0.99
C PHE A 784 25.36 -42.35 -0.47
N VAL A 785 24.13 -41.87 -0.29
CA VAL A 785 22.95 -42.72 -0.04
C VAL A 785 22.28 -43.07 -1.37
N VAL A 786 22.44 -44.30 -1.85
CA VAL A 786 21.91 -44.74 -3.16
C VAL A 786 20.43 -45.15 -3.14
N GLU A 787 19.84 -45.36 -1.96
CA GLU A 787 18.45 -45.74 -1.82
C GLU A 787 17.48 -44.55 -2.03
N SER A 788 16.28 -44.84 -2.55
CA SER A 788 15.18 -43.88 -2.66
C SER A 788 14.50 -43.66 -1.31
N CYS A 789 13.72 -42.58 -1.20
CA CYS A 789 12.89 -42.33 -0.01
C CYS A 789 11.97 -43.53 0.32
N THR A 790 11.33 -44.09 -0.70
CA THR A 790 10.33 -45.15 -0.58
C THR A 790 10.95 -46.45 -0.06
N THR A 791 12.18 -46.77 -0.47
CA THR A 791 12.97 -47.88 0.10
C THR A 791 13.37 -47.58 1.55
N LEU A 792 13.78 -46.35 1.86
CA LEU A 792 14.29 -46.00 3.18
C LEU A 792 13.18 -45.98 4.24
N VAL A 793 11.98 -45.44 3.95
CA VAL A 793 10.84 -45.46 4.89
C VAL A 793 10.28 -46.86 5.13
N ALA A 794 10.54 -47.83 4.25
CA ALA A 794 10.25 -49.24 4.48
C ALA A 794 11.30 -49.95 5.36
N SER A 795 12.52 -49.41 5.46
CA SER A 795 13.66 -50.04 6.14
C SER A 795 13.73 -49.76 7.65
N ASP A 796 14.51 -50.55 8.38
CA ASP A 796 14.84 -50.32 9.80
C ASP A 796 16.00 -49.34 10.01
N ARG A 797 16.40 -48.61 8.96
CA ARG A 797 17.45 -47.58 9.07
C ARG A 797 16.92 -46.32 9.74
N ALA A 798 17.84 -45.49 10.22
CA ALA A 798 17.54 -44.18 10.80
C ALA A 798 18.33 -43.06 10.10
N PHE A 799 17.89 -41.82 10.30
CA PHE A 799 18.51 -40.62 9.76
C PHE A 799 18.61 -39.53 10.83
N TYR A 800 19.46 -38.53 10.57
CA TYR A 800 19.57 -37.34 11.40
C TYR A 800 18.67 -36.24 10.81
N PRO A 801 17.72 -35.66 11.57
CA PRO A 801 16.79 -34.64 11.08
C PRO A 801 17.48 -33.36 10.59
N HIS A 802 18.57 -32.98 11.27
CA HIS A 802 19.40 -31.82 10.97
C HIS A 802 20.87 -32.21 10.99
N HIS A 803 21.72 -31.43 10.33
CA HIS A 803 23.17 -31.64 10.28
C HIS A 803 23.81 -31.70 11.68
N ASP A 804 23.33 -30.85 12.59
CA ASP A 804 23.86 -30.68 13.95
C ASP A 804 23.10 -31.51 14.99
N SER A 805 22.20 -32.41 14.58
CA SER A 805 21.46 -33.28 15.50
C SER A 805 22.24 -34.56 15.78
N ASP A 806 22.49 -34.86 17.05
CA ASP A 806 23.08 -36.14 17.46
C ASP A 806 22.06 -37.27 17.66
N VAL A 807 20.77 -36.96 17.54
CA VAL A 807 19.66 -37.92 17.67
C VAL A 807 19.25 -38.46 16.30
N THR A 808 19.25 -39.78 16.15
CA THR A 808 18.69 -40.47 14.98
C THR A 808 17.20 -40.71 15.13
N ILE A 809 16.43 -40.46 14.08
CA ILE A 809 15.01 -40.86 13.98
C ILE A 809 14.89 -42.00 12.95
N PRO A 810 14.19 -43.11 13.26
CA PRO A 810 13.94 -44.18 12.28
C PRO A 810 13.23 -43.64 11.04
N TYR A 811 13.61 -44.09 9.84
CA TYR A 811 12.94 -43.66 8.61
C TYR A 811 11.45 -44.01 8.61
N LYS A 812 11.04 -45.12 9.25
CA LYS A 812 9.62 -45.48 9.49
C LYS A 812 8.84 -44.43 10.32
N GLN A 813 9.52 -43.57 11.06
CA GLN A 813 8.95 -42.54 11.93
C GLN A 813 9.30 -41.11 11.44
N TYR A 814 9.70 -40.93 10.17
CA TYR A 814 10.21 -39.65 9.68
C TYR A 814 9.30 -38.44 9.96
N GLN A 815 7.98 -38.63 10.02
CA GLN A 815 7.03 -37.55 10.31
C GLN A 815 7.17 -36.94 11.72
N THR A 816 7.89 -37.57 12.65
CA THR A 816 8.22 -36.97 13.96
C THR A 816 9.44 -36.04 13.90
N ALA A 817 10.18 -36.01 12.78
CA ALA A 817 11.40 -35.24 12.58
C ALA A 817 11.15 -33.74 12.27
N GLY A 818 10.14 -33.14 12.89
CA GLY A 818 9.73 -31.75 12.70
C GLY A 818 8.85 -31.51 11.46
N GLU A 819 8.27 -30.31 11.40
CA GLU A 819 7.25 -29.89 10.42
C GLU A 819 7.63 -30.21 8.96
N ARG A 820 8.88 -29.95 8.56
CA ARG A 820 9.39 -30.22 7.21
C ARG A 820 9.25 -31.69 6.78
N HIS A 821 9.28 -32.62 7.72
CA HIS A 821 9.08 -34.05 7.47
C HIS A 821 7.64 -34.49 7.76
N ALA A 822 6.98 -33.88 8.75
CA ALA A 822 5.57 -34.15 9.09
C ALA A 822 4.59 -33.78 7.96
N SER A 823 4.89 -32.72 7.21
CA SER A 823 4.11 -32.23 6.06
C SER A 823 4.24 -33.10 4.80
N TRP A 824 5.03 -34.16 4.82
CA TRP A 824 5.22 -35.06 3.68
C TRP A 824 4.59 -36.44 3.90
N GLU A 825 4.06 -36.99 2.80
CA GLU A 825 3.62 -38.37 2.69
C GLU A 825 4.42 -39.08 1.59
N ILE A 826 5.12 -40.15 2.01
CA ILE A 826 6.05 -40.94 1.20
C ILE A 826 5.61 -42.40 1.33
N THR A 827 5.34 -43.05 0.20
CA THR A 827 4.94 -44.47 0.16
C THR A 827 6.10 -45.40 0.54
N SER A 828 5.81 -46.54 1.17
CA SER A 828 6.80 -47.56 1.57
C SER A 828 6.91 -48.72 0.57
N ASP A 829 6.61 -48.46 -0.71
CA ASP A 829 6.53 -49.44 -1.80
C ASP A 829 7.89 -49.80 -2.44
N GLY A 830 8.96 -49.09 -2.08
CA GLY A 830 10.29 -49.26 -2.69
C GLY A 830 10.39 -48.80 -4.15
N SER A 831 9.40 -48.07 -4.67
CA SER A 831 9.37 -47.58 -6.05
C SER A 831 10.55 -46.65 -6.36
N LEU A 832 11.17 -46.88 -7.52
CA LEU A 832 12.24 -46.04 -8.05
C LEU A 832 12.30 -46.23 -9.57
N LEU A 833 11.92 -45.18 -10.31
CA LEU A 833 11.90 -45.17 -11.77
C LEU A 833 13.27 -45.60 -12.34
N PRO A 834 13.30 -46.49 -13.35
CA PRO A 834 14.51 -46.83 -14.11
C PRO A 834 15.30 -45.60 -14.58
N PHE A 835 14.61 -44.52 -14.94
CA PHE A 835 15.21 -43.23 -15.28
C PHE A 835 16.22 -42.72 -14.24
N TRP A 836 15.85 -42.70 -12.95
CA TRP A 836 16.74 -42.17 -11.90
C TRP A 836 17.87 -43.13 -11.53
N LYS A 837 17.70 -44.43 -11.78
CA LYS A 837 18.77 -45.43 -11.69
C LYS A 837 19.83 -45.19 -12.77
N TRP A 838 19.37 -45.08 -14.02
CA TRP A 838 20.21 -44.72 -15.17
C TRP A 838 20.93 -43.39 -14.96
N PHE A 839 20.22 -42.33 -14.54
CA PHE A 839 20.82 -41.02 -14.26
C PHE A 839 21.97 -41.11 -13.26
N THR A 840 21.74 -41.79 -12.13
CA THR A 840 22.73 -41.90 -11.05
C THR A 840 23.97 -42.68 -11.49
N TYR A 841 23.79 -43.78 -12.23
CA TYR A 841 24.90 -44.56 -12.78
C TYR A 841 25.66 -43.79 -13.89
N ARG A 842 24.93 -43.17 -14.82
CA ARG A 842 25.50 -42.44 -15.96
C ARG A 842 26.32 -41.23 -15.52
N PHE A 843 25.83 -40.47 -14.54
CA PHE A 843 26.47 -39.24 -14.06
C PHE A 843 27.22 -39.42 -12.73
N GLN A 844 27.60 -40.64 -12.37
CA GLN A 844 28.25 -40.93 -11.09
C GLN A 844 29.48 -40.04 -10.85
N LYS A 845 30.37 -39.89 -11.83
CA LYS A 845 31.62 -39.10 -11.69
C LYS A 845 31.35 -37.61 -11.56
N GLU A 846 30.32 -37.13 -12.25
CA GLU A 846 29.86 -35.75 -12.23
C GLU A 846 29.19 -35.41 -10.89
N LEU A 847 28.43 -36.35 -10.30
CA LEU A 847 27.87 -36.25 -8.94
C LEU A 847 28.97 -36.28 -7.87
N GLU A 848 29.89 -37.23 -7.94
CA GLU A 848 31.06 -37.33 -7.04
C GLU A 848 31.85 -36.02 -7.01
N LYS A 849 32.21 -35.51 -8.19
CA LYS A 849 32.91 -34.24 -8.35
C LYS A 849 32.11 -33.02 -7.88
N ARG A 850 30.77 -33.04 -7.99
CA ARG A 850 29.93 -31.91 -7.58
C ARG A 850 29.82 -31.79 -6.05
N PHE A 851 29.74 -32.92 -5.35
CA PHE A 851 29.48 -32.94 -3.90
C PHE A 851 30.73 -33.24 -3.05
N ASP A 852 31.86 -33.61 -3.66
CA ASP A 852 33.09 -34.08 -2.98
C ASP A 852 32.82 -35.36 -2.15
N LEU A 853 32.16 -36.32 -2.79
CA LEU A 853 31.66 -37.58 -2.23
C LEU A 853 31.93 -38.75 -3.20
N CYS A 854 31.73 -39.99 -2.75
CA CYS A 854 32.05 -41.20 -3.52
C CYS A 854 30.93 -42.25 -3.48
N PHE A 855 30.78 -43.01 -4.57
CA PHE A 855 29.88 -44.18 -4.65
C PHE A 855 30.60 -45.47 -4.27
N THR A 856 31.11 -45.53 -3.04
CA THR A 856 31.90 -46.66 -2.51
C THR A 856 31.29 -47.25 -1.26
N GLU A 857 31.68 -48.49 -0.92
CA GLU A 857 31.25 -49.20 0.28
C GLU A 857 29.71 -49.21 0.44
N LYS A 858 29.17 -48.55 1.47
CA LYS A 858 27.73 -48.44 1.74
C LYS A 858 26.96 -47.61 0.70
N GLY A 859 27.68 -46.85 -0.13
CA GLY A 859 27.14 -46.05 -1.22
C GLY A 859 27.45 -46.59 -2.61
N GLU A 860 27.89 -47.85 -2.74
CA GLU A 860 28.13 -48.47 -4.04
C GLU A 860 26.84 -48.55 -4.87
N ILE A 861 26.90 -48.12 -6.13
CA ILE A 861 25.74 -48.20 -7.05
C ILE A 861 25.59 -49.67 -7.50
N PRO A 862 24.40 -50.28 -7.38
CA PRO A 862 24.19 -51.66 -7.82
C PRO A 862 24.54 -51.86 -9.30
N ASN A 863 25.36 -52.89 -9.60
CA ASN A 863 25.89 -53.14 -10.95
C ASN A 863 24.79 -53.25 -12.03
N ASN A 864 23.61 -53.78 -11.69
CA ASN A 864 22.48 -53.89 -12.62
C ASN A 864 21.87 -52.54 -13.03
N TRP A 865 22.21 -51.42 -12.38
CA TRP A 865 21.82 -50.09 -12.86
C TRP A 865 22.57 -49.71 -14.15
N GLY A 866 23.76 -50.27 -14.37
CA GLY A 866 24.53 -50.10 -15.61
C GLY A 866 23.99 -50.88 -16.81
N GLU A 867 23.06 -51.81 -16.59
CA GLU A 867 22.38 -52.56 -17.66
C GLU A 867 21.21 -51.76 -18.28
N ILE A 868 20.74 -50.72 -17.59
CA ILE A 868 19.63 -49.87 -18.04
C ILE A 868 20.11 -48.97 -19.17
N LYS A 869 19.57 -49.17 -20.39
CA LYS A 869 19.89 -48.32 -21.54
C LYS A 869 19.20 -46.97 -21.45
N LYS A 870 19.75 -45.95 -22.11
CA LYS A 870 19.18 -44.60 -22.14
C LYS A 870 17.76 -44.59 -22.72
N GLU A 871 17.51 -45.42 -23.72
CA GLU A 871 16.21 -45.52 -24.39
C GLU A 871 15.15 -46.11 -23.45
N ASP A 872 15.50 -47.15 -22.70
CA ASP A 872 14.63 -47.78 -21.68
C ASP A 872 14.40 -46.84 -20.48
N ALA A 873 15.44 -46.11 -20.07
CA ALA A 873 15.35 -45.07 -19.05
C ALA A 873 14.38 -43.96 -19.46
N ILE A 874 14.51 -43.40 -20.67
CA ILE A 874 13.61 -42.37 -21.22
C ILE A 874 12.19 -42.93 -21.34
N LYS A 875 12.02 -44.18 -21.79
CA LYS A 875 10.71 -44.83 -21.89
C LYS A 875 10.03 -44.98 -20.52
N SER A 876 10.77 -45.22 -19.44
CA SER A 876 10.18 -45.26 -18.09
C SER A 876 9.60 -43.93 -17.60
N LEU A 877 9.89 -42.80 -18.28
CA LEU A 877 9.17 -41.54 -18.04
C LEU A 877 7.72 -41.58 -18.57
N ASP A 878 7.29 -42.63 -19.29
CA ASP A 878 5.88 -42.87 -19.62
C ASP A 878 5.06 -43.35 -18.40
N GLU A 879 5.71 -43.69 -17.29
CA GLU A 879 5.07 -44.07 -16.02
C GLU A 879 4.70 -42.84 -15.14
N LEU A 880 5.12 -41.62 -15.55
CA LEU A 880 4.80 -40.32 -14.95
C LEU A 880 3.48 -39.73 -15.46
#